data_AF-A0A151IN91-F1
#
_entry.id   AF-A0A151IN91-F1
#
_cell.length_a   1.000
_cell.length_b   1.000
_cell.length_c   1.000
_cell.angle_alpha   90.00
_cell.angle_beta   90.00
_cell.angle_gamma   90.00
#
_symmetry.space_group_name_H-M   'P 1'
#
loop_
_entity.id
_entity.type
_entity.pdbx_description
1 polymer ?
#
loop_
_entity_poly.entity_id
_entity_poly.type
_entity_poly.pdbx_seq_one_letter_code
_entity_poly.pdbx_strand_id
1 'polypeptide(L)'
;MSKKLKNRSFFLLMQPLAMKCLYIIALMAMFWVTEVLPLPITGMIPVVLYPLMGIMSTNETCLCYMNDTTMMFMGSLVIAVVIENSGLHMRMALLIIRIIGCSHRRLTLGLFFVTMFISMWISNTAATAMMIPIMETVLIELESQGLGNMFVQKERVADEEGREIKRPTHSTMVYYLVAAYASTLGGIGTIVGSGTNLTLKGFLEKRFPNSPSINFASWMLYSVPPMLLMGLLTWLWLQVMYMGLFRPKSKDARAIDIGQQGERIATSVIEKRYKELGPISWHEFSVGVLFIFVVLLWFFRSPGFMPGWAAYVTNSSVKDSTAAACVTILFFIIPSKLDFLYAFSKDPRKRPTKSSLSLITWKMVNEKMHWSLIFVLGGGFAISAGSTSSGLSEMLGHYLIGLQKINVVAILLIICFFAENVTELTANVAVANIILPVLAEMLVSKNYISLLSFSFFQCVAIKIHPLYLMLPATLCCSFSFHLPVGTPPNAIASAAGHIKTKDFMIAGIGPSIITLVITVIAFSTWGEYVFKLSDFSEWATNLINFLRNIGRFFKIYWKIIFALLWALFLLPFPMIYDYLEVRCAYVVLLMGGYWVTDCFPMAVTSLIPVVMFPALGILSTANTCACYMNDTIMVFIGGLILAIAIEHSNLHLRIALGVMKTVGCSHAKLLGGLCVVTTFISMWVSNTAATAMMVPIIFAVLRELEQVLNNFCALFKAEVDFERPDAPPEIRPTKITKAYLLAAAYCSTFGGTGTLVGTGTNLTFKGIYESIFPEAEGISFTDWMIASFPQMCVNSFLTWLYVRIAYMGYLRPHSKDAQVASIGREGEVVTNQVIQERYKNLGTITFHEIGVATLFFTCVFLWIFRKPGFIRGWSEVITDIDVRDSVPVIFVSILMFFIPKDPSFIYSYSQDPAKRPKRSSEGLITWKVIETKMPWSLMFLLGGGFAISRGSVASGMAKRVGEALVPLRYLPPIVILAVVCLFEGLITEFTSNVGVANITLPVIAQMVNHIENYLSVFQCVAMEIHPMYLMIPATLMCSFSFRLPVGTPPNAIITIAGHIPTSWLIAGGCAPAIYSLIVEVIFFPTWGVFVYGIKDFPAWARYVQVENNTNVLH
;
A
#
# COMPACT_ATOMS: atom_id res chain seq x y z
N MET A 1 -20.25 -49.23 -16.87
CA MET A 1 -20.29 -48.19 -15.80
C MET A 1 -19.34 -47.01 -16.02
N SER A 2 -18.11 -47.22 -16.51
CA SER A 2 -17.01 -46.21 -16.50
C SER A 2 -17.26 -44.81 -17.13
N LYS A 3 -18.12 -44.66 -18.16
CA LYS A 3 -18.28 -43.37 -18.87
C LYS A 3 -19.07 -42.29 -18.11
N LYS A 4 -19.85 -42.62 -17.07
CA LYS A 4 -20.70 -41.63 -16.36
C LYS A 4 -19.99 -40.85 -15.23
N LEU A 5 -18.80 -41.27 -14.78
CA LEU A 5 -18.06 -40.59 -13.72
C LEU A 5 -17.12 -39.47 -14.25
N LYS A 6 -16.49 -39.67 -15.42
CA LYS A 6 -15.54 -38.68 -15.98
C LYS A 6 -16.16 -37.30 -16.27
N ASN A 7 -17.47 -37.23 -16.54
CA ASN A 7 -18.15 -35.97 -16.87
C ASN A 7 -18.56 -35.12 -15.65
N ARG A 8 -18.56 -35.65 -14.41
CA ARG A 8 -19.01 -34.88 -13.24
C ARG A 8 -17.98 -33.89 -12.71
N SER A 9 -16.69 -34.20 -12.81
CA SER A 9 -15.60 -33.25 -12.52
C SER A 9 -15.32 -32.28 -13.68
N PHE A 10 -15.80 -32.60 -14.89
CA PHE A 10 -15.55 -31.83 -16.12
C PHE A 10 -16.60 -30.74 -16.41
N PHE A 11 -17.64 -30.62 -15.57
CA PHE A 11 -18.82 -29.78 -15.85
C PHE A 11 -18.53 -28.27 -15.85
N LEU A 12 -17.41 -27.83 -15.26
CA LEU A 12 -16.92 -26.45 -15.29
C LEU A 12 -16.14 -26.09 -16.57
N LEU A 13 -15.69 -27.07 -17.36
CA LEU A 13 -14.86 -26.85 -18.55
C LEU A 13 -15.66 -26.62 -19.84
N MET A 14 -16.97 -26.95 -19.86
CA MET A 14 -17.87 -26.72 -21.00
C MET A 14 -18.91 -25.61 -20.74
N GLN A 15 -18.53 -24.62 -19.93
CA GLN A 15 -19.27 -23.37 -19.76
C GLN A 15 -18.67 -22.30 -20.67
N PRO A 16 -19.47 -21.41 -21.31
CA PRO A 16 -18.93 -20.25 -22.01
C PRO A 16 -18.15 -19.37 -21.02
N LEU A 17 -17.16 -18.62 -21.51
CA LEU A 17 -16.22 -17.91 -20.64
C LEU A 17 -16.92 -16.98 -19.63
N ALA A 18 -18.00 -16.35 -20.08
CA ALA A 18 -18.97 -15.59 -19.29
C ALA A 18 -19.38 -16.27 -17.99
N MET A 19 -19.73 -17.56 -18.05
CA MET A 19 -20.25 -18.32 -16.91
C MET A 19 -19.15 -18.74 -15.92
N LYS A 20 -17.90 -18.89 -16.37
CA LYS A 20 -16.74 -19.02 -15.47
C LYS A 20 -16.53 -17.72 -14.68
N CYS A 21 -16.65 -16.57 -15.34
CA CYS A 21 -16.56 -15.27 -14.68
C CYS A 21 -17.73 -15.07 -13.69
N LEU A 22 -18.95 -15.43 -14.07
CA LEU A 22 -20.13 -15.36 -13.20
C LEU A 22 -19.99 -16.22 -11.94
N TYR A 23 -19.40 -17.42 -12.04
CA TYR A 23 -19.09 -18.26 -10.88
C TYR A 23 -18.16 -17.53 -9.88
N ILE A 24 -17.11 -16.87 -10.36
CA ILE A 24 -16.16 -16.15 -9.50
C ILE A 24 -16.80 -14.91 -8.90
N ILE A 25 -17.63 -14.18 -9.66
CA ILE A 25 -18.38 -13.02 -9.17
C ILE A 25 -19.37 -13.46 -8.08
N ALA A 26 -20.10 -14.56 -8.28
CA ALA A 26 -21.01 -15.11 -7.28
C ALA A 26 -20.27 -15.58 -6.01
N LEU A 27 -19.08 -16.18 -6.16
CA LEU A 27 -18.22 -16.59 -5.05
C LEU A 27 -17.71 -15.38 -4.25
N MET A 28 -17.17 -14.36 -4.93
CA MET A 28 -16.70 -13.13 -4.30
C MET A 28 -17.84 -12.34 -3.66
N ALA A 29 -19.00 -12.25 -4.32
CA ALA A 29 -20.20 -11.65 -3.76
C ALA A 29 -20.61 -12.37 -2.47
N MET A 30 -20.70 -13.70 -2.48
CA MET A 30 -21.01 -14.48 -1.28
C MET A 30 -19.99 -14.25 -0.15
N PHE A 31 -18.68 -14.21 -0.46
CA PHE A 31 -17.63 -13.99 0.54
C PHE A 31 -17.58 -12.55 1.06
N TRP A 32 -17.96 -11.54 0.28
CA TRP A 32 -18.13 -10.17 0.76
C TRP A 32 -19.42 -9.97 1.57
N VAL A 33 -20.51 -10.65 1.20
CA VAL A 33 -21.80 -10.63 1.93
C VAL A 33 -21.69 -11.32 3.29
N THR A 34 -20.90 -12.39 3.38
CA THR A 34 -20.77 -13.22 4.60
C THR A 34 -19.51 -12.94 5.42
N GLU A 35 -18.60 -12.11 4.91
CA GLU A 35 -17.27 -11.81 5.48
C GLU A 35 -16.45 -13.04 5.96
N VAL A 36 -16.67 -14.21 5.33
CA VAL A 36 -15.96 -15.48 5.60
C VAL A 36 -14.45 -15.36 5.42
N LEU A 37 -14.01 -14.44 4.57
CA LEU A 37 -12.63 -13.97 4.47
C LEU A 37 -12.62 -12.44 4.67
N PRO A 38 -11.53 -11.87 5.23
CA PRO A 38 -11.38 -10.41 5.28
C PRO A 38 -11.51 -9.80 3.89
N LEU A 39 -12.30 -8.72 3.78
CA LEU A 39 -12.59 -8.04 2.52
C LEU A 39 -11.41 -7.88 1.54
N PRO A 40 -10.17 -7.49 1.95
CA PRO A 40 -9.02 -7.42 1.02
C PRO A 40 -8.57 -8.77 0.45
N ILE A 41 -8.69 -9.86 1.23
CA ILE A 41 -8.31 -11.21 0.81
C ILE A 41 -9.35 -11.76 -0.17
N THR A 42 -10.64 -11.51 0.09
CA THR A 42 -11.70 -11.71 -0.92
C THR A 42 -11.42 -10.88 -2.17
N GLY A 43 -10.98 -9.64 -1.99
CA GLY A 43 -10.58 -8.74 -3.06
C GLY A 43 -9.45 -9.28 -3.95
N MET A 44 -8.50 -10.06 -3.41
CA MET A 44 -7.39 -10.67 -4.14
C MET A 44 -7.76 -11.91 -4.98
N ILE A 45 -8.93 -12.51 -4.78
CA ILE A 45 -9.37 -13.76 -5.45
C ILE A 45 -9.22 -13.74 -6.99
N PRO A 46 -9.52 -12.63 -7.72
CA PRO A 46 -9.32 -12.54 -9.16
C PRO A 46 -7.89 -12.83 -9.61
N VAL A 47 -6.86 -12.42 -8.85
CA VAL A 47 -5.44 -12.65 -9.22
C VAL A 47 -5.18 -14.14 -9.44
N VAL A 48 -5.82 -14.99 -8.64
CA VAL A 48 -5.67 -16.45 -8.72
C VAL A 48 -6.66 -17.05 -9.71
N LEU A 49 -7.96 -16.73 -9.60
CA LEU A 49 -8.98 -17.46 -10.34
C LEU A 49 -9.18 -17.00 -11.80
N TYR A 50 -8.81 -15.76 -12.17
CA TYR A 50 -8.97 -15.31 -13.57
C TYR A 50 -7.95 -15.93 -14.53
N PRO A 51 -6.65 -16.04 -14.18
CA PRO A 51 -5.70 -16.81 -14.98
C PRO A 51 -6.10 -18.29 -15.01
N LEU A 52 -6.34 -18.92 -13.85
CA LEU A 52 -6.64 -20.36 -13.75
C LEU A 52 -7.96 -20.79 -14.40
N MET A 53 -8.92 -19.89 -14.62
CA MET A 53 -10.16 -20.18 -15.37
C MET A 53 -10.06 -19.79 -16.86
N GLY A 54 -9.00 -19.10 -17.28
CA GLY A 54 -8.79 -18.65 -18.65
C GLY A 54 -9.60 -17.40 -19.02
N ILE A 55 -9.84 -16.49 -18.06
CA ILE A 55 -10.67 -15.27 -18.24
C ILE A 55 -9.84 -14.05 -18.65
N MET A 56 -8.66 -13.89 -18.06
CA MET A 56 -7.78 -12.72 -18.25
C MET A 56 -6.38 -13.07 -17.73
N SER A 57 -5.32 -12.48 -18.29
CA SER A 57 -3.96 -12.82 -17.88
C SER A 57 -3.63 -12.34 -16.46
N THR A 58 -2.58 -12.91 -15.87
CA THR A 58 -2.12 -12.54 -14.53
C THR A 58 -1.74 -11.06 -14.47
N ASN A 59 -1.01 -10.57 -15.47
CA ASN A 59 -0.53 -9.18 -15.48
C ASN A 59 -1.68 -8.17 -15.63
N GLU A 60 -2.58 -8.37 -16.60
CA GLU A 60 -3.80 -7.55 -16.75
C GLU A 60 -4.63 -7.52 -15.45
N THR A 61 -4.74 -8.67 -14.78
CA THR A 61 -5.48 -8.77 -13.52
C THR A 61 -4.79 -7.98 -12.40
N CYS A 62 -3.46 -7.99 -12.31
CA CYS A 62 -2.72 -7.19 -11.33
C CYS A 62 -2.81 -5.68 -11.60
N LEU A 63 -2.75 -5.25 -12.87
CA LEU A 63 -2.88 -3.84 -13.28
C LEU A 63 -4.25 -3.24 -12.90
N CYS A 64 -5.27 -4.07 -12.63
CA CYS A 64 -6.57 -3.60 -12.16
C CYS A 64 -6.53 -2.96 -10.75
N TYR A 65 -5.52 -3.28 -9.93
CA TYR A 65 -5.49 -2.92 -8.51
C TYR A 65 -4.90 -1.53 -8.22
N MET A 66 -4.35 -0.84 -9.22
CA MET A 66 -3.78 0.50 -9.02
C MET A 66 -4.00 1.42 -10.23
N ASN A 67 -5.24 1.92 -10.34
CA ASN A 67 -5.63 2.96 -11.29
C ASN A 67 -5.56 4.38 -10.66
N ASP A 68 -5.83 5.43 -11.46
CA ASP A 68 -5.94 6.82 -10.97
C ASP A 68 -6.84 6.94 -9.74
N THR A 69 -8.00 6.29 -9.76
CA THR A 69 -8.98 6.42 -8.69
C THR A 69 -8.48 5.80 -7.37
N THR A 70 -7.72 4.70 -7.42
CA THR A 70 -7.06 4.10 -6.26
C THR A 70 -5.93 4.99 -5.74
N MET A 71 -5.12 5.56 -6.64
CA MET A 71 -4.03 6.48 -6.30
C MET A 71 -4.56 7.79 -5.67
N MET A 72 -5.64 8.35 -6.23
CA MET A 72 -6.36 9.50 -5.68
C MET A 72 -6.88 9.20 -4.27
N PHE A 73 -7.45 8.00 -4.06
CA PHE A 73 -7.97 7.60 -2.76
C PHE A 73 -6.89 7.44 -1.68
N MET A 74 -5.72 6.86 -2.02
CA MET A 74 -4.60 6.81 -1.09
C MET A 74 -4.15 8.22 -0.69
N GLY A 75 -4.05 9.15 -1.64
CA GLY A 75 -3.76 10.55 -1.34
C GLY A 75 -4.80 11.20 -0.43
N SER A 76 -6.10 10.92 -0.64
CA SER A 76 -7.16 11.44 0.24
C SER A 76 -7.16 10.81 1.65
N LEU A 77 -6.80 9.54 1.79
CA LEU A 77 -6.61 8.93 3.11
C LEU A 77 -5.43 9.57 3.86
N VAL A 78 -4.35 9.93 3.17
CA VAL A 78 -3.25 10.71 3.79
C VAL A 78 -3.74 12.10 4.19
N ILE A 79 -4.45 12.83 3.33
CA ILE A 79 -5.06 14.14 3.65
C ILE A 79 -5.93 14.03 4.92
N ALA A 80 -6.77 13.00 5.03
CA ALA A 80 -7.61 12.74 6.20
C ALA A 80 -6.79 12.52 7.50
N VAL A 81 -5.75 11.67 7.45
CA VAL A 81 -4.86 11.41 8.61
C VAL A 81 -4.13 12.67 9.07
N VAL A 82 -3.80 13.60 8.16
CA VAL A 82 -3.20 14.89 8.51
C VAL A 82 -4.20 15.83 9.21
N ILE A 83 -5.44 15.88 8.74
CA ILE A 83 -6.53 16.69 9.35
C ILE A 83 -6.93 16.14 10.73
N GLU A 84 -6.88 14.82 10.90
CA GLU A 84 -7.03 14.15 12.19
C GLU A 84 -5.87 14.53 13.13
N ASN A 85 -4.62 14.27 12.74
CA ASN A 85 -3.45 14.47 13.60
C ASN A 85 -3.15 15.94 13.94
N SER A 86 -3.59 16.89 13.11
CA SER A 86 -3.44 18.33 13.42
C SER A 86 -4.48 18.87 14.41
N GLY A 87 -5.53 18.11 14.75
CA GLY A 87 -6.63 18.60 15.60
C GLY A 87 -7.53 19.65 14.94
N LEU A 88 -7.29 20.02 13.67
CA LEU A 88 -8.04 21.03 12.95
C LEU A 88 -9.56 20.73 12.90
N HIS A 89 -9.92 19.45 12.70
CA HIS A 89 -11.29 18.96 12.73
C HIS A 89 -12.01 19.30 14.05
N MET A 90 -11.32 19.16 15.19
CA MET A 90 -11.87 19.43 16.53
C MET A 90 -12.15 20.92 16.73
N ARG A 91 -11.23 21.79 16.28
CA ARG A 91 -11.42 23.25 16.35
C ARG A 91 -12.58 23.70 15.45
N MET A 92 -12.68 23.15 14.25
CA MET A 92 -13.80 23.44 13.34
C MET A 92 -15.15 22.96 13.90
N ALA A 93 -15.19 21.75 14.49
CA ALA A 93 -16.40 21.22 15.13
C ALA A 93 -16.89 22.14 16.26
N LEU A 94 -16.03 22.50 17.21
CA LEU A 94 -16.41 23.39 18.32
C LEU A 94 -16.76 24.81 17.85
N LEU A 95 -16.10 25.33 16.80
CA LEU A 95 -16.44 26.63 16.22
C LEU A 95 -17.85 26.65 15.63
N ILE A 96 -18.22 25.62 14.85
CA ILE A 96 -19.55 25.51 14.23
C ILE A 96 -20.63 25.31 15.29
N ILE A 97 -20.39 24.48 16.30
CA ILE A 97 -21.32 24.30 17.44
C ILE A 97 -21.55 25.63 18.17
N ARG A 98 -20.49 26.42 18.42
CA ARG A 98 -20.59 27.75 19.05
C ARG A 98 -21.40 28.76 18.23
N ILE A 99 -21.42 28.63 16.89
CA ILE A 99 -22.22 29.48 15.99
C ILE A 99 -23.70 29.08 16.00
N ILE A 100 -24.01 27.78 16.08
CA ILE A 100 -25.38 27.26 15.93
C ILE A 100 -26.17 27.30 17.25
N GLY A 101 -25.50 27.23 18.40
CA GLY A 101 -26.11 27.40 19.72
C GLY A 101 -26.55 26.09 20.40
N CYS A 102 -26.84 26.19 21.70
CA CYS A 102 -26.64 25.07 22.63
C CYS A 102 -27.90 24.40 23.18
N SER A 103 -29.11 24.83 22.80
CA SER A 103 -30.34 24.06 23.09
C SER A 103 -30.34 22.74 22.30
N HIS A 104 -30.85 21.65 22.89
CA HIS A 104 -30.80 20.27 22.35
C HIS A 104 -31.10 20.16 20.83
N ARG A 105 -32.10 20.89 20.32
CA ARG A 105 -32.48 20.87 18.89
C ARG A 105 -31.46 21.59 18.00
N ARG A 106 -30.93 22.74 18.43
CA ARG A 106 -29.84 23.46 17.73
C ARG A 106 -28.52 22.69 17.80
N LEU A 107 -28.21 22.14 18.96
CA LEU A 107 -27.01 21.36 19.22
C LEU A 107 -26.98 20.07 18.38
N THR A 108 -28.09 19.33 18.29
CA THR A 108 -28.19 18.17 17.39
C THR A 108 -28.17 18.56 15.91
N LEU A 109 -28.75 19.70 15.51
CA LEU A 109 -28.63 20.24 14.14
C LEU A 109 -27.16 20.55 13.79
N GLY A 110 -26.45 21.24 14.68
CA GLY A 110 -25.05 21.59 14.49
C GLY A 110 -24.14 20.36 14.45
N LEU A 111 -24.33 19.41 15.36
CA LEU A 111 -23.61 18.13 15.34
C LEU A 111 -23.89 17.33 14.05
N PHE A 112 -25.10 17.38 13.50
CA PHE A 112 -25.43 16.76 12.21
C PHE A 112 -24.63 17.39 11.08
N PHE A 113 -24.72 18.71 10.88
CA PHE A 113 -24.00 19.39 9.80
C PHE A 113 -22.47 19.32 9.97
N VAL A 114 -21.93 19.36 11.18
CA VAL A 114 -20.51 19.13 11.47
C VAL A 114 -20.08 17.72 11.05
N THR A 115 -20.80 16.68 11.49
CA THR A 115 -20.44 15.30 11.16
C THR A 115 -20.53 15.05 9.66
N MET A 116 -21.60 15.55 9.02
CA MET A 116 -21.79 15.46 7.57
C MET A 116 -20.67 16.17 6.80
N PHE A 117 -20.27 17.37 7.22
CA PHE A 117 -19.15 18.09 6.60
C PHE A 117 -17.80 17.40 6.82
N ILE A 118 -17.54 16.82 7.99
CA ILE A 118 -16.29 16.06 8.23
C ILE A 118 -16.25 14.82 7.31
N SER A 119 -17.38 14.12 7.17
CA SER A 119 -17.49 12.90 6.35
C SER A 119 -17.41 13.13 4.84
N MET A 120 -17.50 14.38 4.37
CA MET A 120 -17.18 14.73 2.98
C MET A 120 -15.70 14.55 2.63
N TRP A 121 -14.80 14.51 3.63
CA TRP A 121 -13.35 14.57 3.44
C TRP A 121 -12.57 13.49 4.19
N ILE A 122 -13.21 12.82 5.15
CA ILE A 122 -12.68 11.77 6.00
C ILE A 122 -13.66 10.58 5.94
N SER A 123 -13.17 9.34 6.01
CA SER A 123 -14.05 8.16 5.91
C SER A 123 -15.14 8.16 6.98
N ASN A 124 -16.35 7.72 6.61
CA ASN A 124 -17.51 7.72 7.50
C ASN A 124 -17.22 7.11 8.88
N THR A 125 -16.54 5.96 8.91
CA THR A 125 -16.09 5.28 10.13
C THR A 125 -15.28 6.19 11.05
N ALA A 126 -14.30 6.92 10.52
CA ALA A 126 -13.45 7.82 11.30
C ALA A 126 -14.21 9.10 11.69
N ALA A 127 -15.08 9.61 10.82
CA ALA A 127 -15.96 10.74 11.14
C ALA A 127 -16.87 10.41 12.34
N THR A 128 -17.51 9.23 12.38
CA THR A 128 -18.28 8.79 13.56
C THR A 128 -17.37 8.59 14.78
N ALA A 129 -16.25 7.88 14.62
CA ALA A 129 -15.34 7.59 15.74
C ALA A 129 -14.78 8.85 16.43
N MET A 130 -14.55 9.93 15.68
CA MET A 130 -14.15 11.24 16.24
C MET A 130 -15.31 11.97 16.91
N MET A 131 -16.53 11.91 16.35
CA MET A 131 -17.68 12.65 16.88
C MET A 131 -18.28 12.03 18.15
N ILE A 132 -18.14 10.72 18.34
CA ILE A 132 -18.72 9.99 19.48
C ILE A 132 -18.15 10.46 20.84
N PRO A 133 -16.82 10.53 21.08
CA PRO A 133 -16.27 11.09 22.32
C PRO A 133 -16.64 12.57 22.57
N ILE A 134 -16.84 13.36 21.51
CA ILE A 134 -17.33 14.75 21.62
C ILE A 134 -18.77 14.75 22.14
N MET A 135 -19.63 13.90 21.59
CA MET A 135 -21.02 13.75 22.03
C MET A 135 -21.11 13.21 23.46
N GLU A 136 -20.34 12.17 23.81
CA GLU A 136 -20.26 11.65 25.18
C GLU A 136 -19.84 12.75 26.17
N THR A 137 -18.80 13.52 25.85
CA THR A 137 -18.33 14.64 26.69
C THR A 137 -19.43 15.69 26.88
N VAL A 138 -20.18 16.03 25.83
CA VAL A 138 -21.30 16.98 25.89
C VAL A 138 -22.48 16.42 26.70
N LEU A 139 -22.82 15.14 26.53
CA LEU A 139 -23.92 14.47 27.24
C LEU A 139 -23.62 14.32 28.74
N ILE A 140 -22.41 13.92 29.10
CA ILE A 140 -21.97 13.77 30.50
C ILE A 140 -22.02 15.12 31.23
N GLU A 141 -21.60 16.21 30.59
CA GLU A 141 -21.65 17.54 31.20
C GLU A 141 -23.08 18.11 31.27
N LEU A 142 -23.96 17.79 30.31
CA LEU A 142 -25.39 18.12 30.45
C LEU A 142 -26.04 17.37 31.62
N GLU A 143 -25.69 16.10 31.85
CA GLU A 143 -26.16 15.32 33.01
C GLU A 143 -25.57 15.85 34.33
N SER A 144 -24.26 16.18 34.39
CA SER A 144 -23.60 16.66 35.61
C SER A 144 -24.13 18.02 36.09
N GLN A 145 -24.55 18.88 35.17
CA GLN A 145 -25.15 20.19 35.46
C GLN A 145 -26.67 20.11 35.75
N GLY A 146 -27.26 18.91 35.76
CA GLY A 146 -28.69 18.69 36.04
C GLY A 146 -29.63 19.10 34.90
N LEU A 147 -29.12 19.22 33.67
CA LEU A 147 -29.84 19.77 32.51
C LEU A 147 -30.60 18.73 31.68
N GLY A 148 -30.73 17.52 32.22
CA GLY A 148 -31.49 16.41 31.66
C GLY A 148 -30.93 15.07 32.13
N ASN A 149 -31.79 14.07 32.36
CA ASN A 149 -31.34 12.70 32.59
C ASN A 149 -30.93 12.10 31.24
N MET A 150 -29.63 11.94 31.00
CA MET A 150 -29.12 11.38 29.75
C MET A 150 -29.14 9.85 29.79
N PHE A 151 -29.03 9.25 30.98
CA PHE A 151 -29.10 7.82 31.18
C PHE A 151 -30.26 7.38 32.10
N VAL A 152 -30.79 6.18 31.84
CA VAL A 152 -31.95 5.60 32.53
C VAL A 152 -31.53 5.03 33.88
N GLN A 153 -31.73 5.81 34.95
CA GLN A 153 -31.32 5.49 36.34
C GLN A 153 -31.93 4.20 36.93
N LYS A 154 -32.89 3.54 36.28
CA LYS A 154 -33.69 2.43 36.84
C LYS A 154 -33.28 1.00 36.46
N GLU A 155 -32.36 0.82 35.51
CA GLU A 155 -31.90 -0.52 35.08
C GLU A 155 -30.38 -0.65 35.25
N ARG A 156 -29.91 -0.90 36.48
CA ARG A 156 -28.52 -1.31 36.72
C ARG A 156 -28.35 -2.76 36.27
N VAL A 157 -27.83 -2.94 35.05
CA VAL A 157 -27.41 -4.25 34.53
C VAL A 157 -25.90 -4.25 34.47
N ALA A 158 -25.28 -5.26 35.08
CA ALA A 158 -23.84 -5.50 34.96
C ALA A 158 -23.57 -6.36 33.72
N ASP A 159 -22.46 -6.09 33.04
CA ASP A 159 -21.93 -6.93 31.96
C ASP A 159 -21.33 -8.25 32.51
N GLU A 160 -20.94 -9.20 31.65
CA GLU A 160 -20.24 -10.43 32.07
C GLU A 160 -18.91 -10.15 32.80
N GLU A 161 -18.32 -8.97 32.58
CA GLU A 161 -17.13 -8.47 33.26
C GLU A 161 -17.44 -7.56 34.48
N GLY A 162 -18.69 -7.47 34.93
CA GLY A 162 -19.08 -6.73 36.14
C GLY A 162 -19.14 -5.20 36.02
N ARG A 163 -19.10 -4.65 34.80
CA ARG A 163 -19.16 -3.20 34.54
C ARG A 163 -20.63 -2.70 34.55
N GLU A 164 -20.94 -1.58 35.21
CA GLU A 164 -22.31 -0.99 35.20
C GLU A 164 -22.66 -0.40 33.83
N ILE A 165 -23.68 -0.94 33.16
CA ILE A 165 -24.13 -0.45 31.84
C ILE A 165 -25.19 0.65 32.01
N LYS A 166 -24.86 1.88 31.60
CA LYS A 166 -25.81 3.01 31.54
C LYS A 166 -26.57 3.01 30.20
N ARG A 167 -27.90 2.76 30.22
CA ARG A 167 -28.76 2.85 29.01
C ARG A 167 -29.15 4.30 28.71
N PRO A 168 -29.16 4.77 27.44
CA PRO A 168 -29.51 6.14 27.08
C PRO A 168 -31.02 6.39 27.16
N THR A 169 -31.42 7.67 27.30
CA THR A 169 -32.81 8.11 27.09
C THR A 169 -33.10 8.39 25.61
N HIS A 170 -34.39 8.57 25.24
CA HIS A 170 -34.79 8.84 23.86
C HIS A 170 -34.13 10.11 23.26
N SER A 171 -33.94 11.15 24.06
CA SER A 171 -33.20 12.35 23.67
C SER A 171 -31.71 12.05 23.39
N THR A 172 -31.11 11.21 24.22
CA THR A 172 -29.68 10.83 24.13
C THR A 172 -29.40 9.90 22.95
N MET A 173 -30.32 8.98 22.61
CA MET A 173 -30.20 8.14 21.40
C MET A 173 -30.09 8.98 20.11
N VAL A 174 -30.75 10.15 20.04
CA VAL A 174 -30.66 11.03 18.86
C VAL A 174 -29.23 11.49 18.61
N TYR A 175 -28.41 11.74 19.64
CA TYR A 175 -27.03 12.18 19.44
C TYR A 175 -26.21 11.10 18.72
N TYR A 176 -26.25 9.86 19.21
CA TYR A 176 -25.57 8.73 18.59
C TYR A 176 -26.08 8.47 17.15
N LEU A 177 -27.39 8.50 16.92
CA LEU A 177 -27.99 8.35 15.58
C LEU A 177 -27.60 9.50 14.64
N VAL A 178 -27.50 10.74 15.15
CA VAL A 178 -27.00 11.91 14.40
C VAL A 178 -25.57 11.67 13.92
N ALA A 179 -24.66 11.15 14.75
CA ALA A 179 -23.29 10.86 14.31
C ALA A 179 -23.24 9.79 13.20
N ALA A 180 -24.00 8.71 13.36
CA ALA A 180 -24.05 7.62 12.38
C ALA A 180 -24.63 8.07 11.04
N TYR A 181 -25.86 8.60 11.04
CA TYR A 181 -26.59 8.92 9.81
C TYR A 181 -25.99 10.13 9.08
N ALA A 182 -25.52 11.14 9.82
CA ALA A 182 -24.90 12.32 9.19
C ALA A 182 -23.55 11.98 8.54
N SER A 183 -22.75 11.08 9.12
CA SER A 183 -21.50 10.64 8.46
C SER A 183 -21.81 9.85 7.18
N THR A 184 -22.75 8.91 7.26
CA THR A 184 -23.22 8.10 6.12
C THR A 184 -23.70 8.96 4.96
N LEU A 185 -24.49 10.02 5.23
CA LEU A 185 -24.90 10.99 4.21
C LEU A 185 -23.75 11.88 3.74
N GLY A 186 -22.88 12.36 4.64
CA GLY A 186 -21.76 13.23 4.29
C GLY A 186 -20.76 12.57 3.33
N GLY A 187 -20.60 11.24 3.44
CA GLY A 187 -19.79 10.43 2.55
C GLY A 187 -20.19 10.48 1.07
N ILE A 188 -21.40 10.95 0.72
CA ILE A 188 -21.84 11.09 -0.68
C ILE A 188 -21.44 12.44 -1.31
N GLY A 189 -21.16 13.46 -0.49
CA GLY A 189 -20.97 14.84 -0.97
C GLY A 189 -19.74 15.08 -1.84
N THR A 190 -18.71 14.22 -1.75
CA THR A 190 -17.52 14.26 -2.61
C THR A 190 -17.18 12.86 -3.10
N ILE A 191 -16.34 12.75 -4.13
CA ILE A 191 -15.85 11.43 -4.60
C ILE A 191 -15.05 10.73 -3.48
N VAL A 192 -14.41 11.48 -2.58
CA VAL A 192 -13.51 10.97 -1.54
C VAL A 192 -14.25 10.37 -0.33
N GLY A 193 -15.43 10.89 0.02
CA GLY A 193 -16.11 10.56 1.29
C GLY A 193 -16.47 9.08 1.46
N SER A 194 -16.78 8.37 0.36
CA SER A 194 -17.16 6.96 0.38
C SER A 194 -16.49 6.14 -0.73
N GLY A 195 -16.11 4.90 -0.38
CA GLY A 195 -15.55 3.91 -1.31
C GLY A 195 -16.49 3.52 -2.46
N THR A 196 -17.81 3.70 -2.28
CA THR A 196 -18.82 3.51 -3.33
C THR A 196 -18.62 4.49 -4.48
N ASN A 197 -18.46 5.79 -4.18
CA ASN A 197 -18.25 6.86 -5.15
C ASN A 197 -16.98 6.62 -5.99
N LEU A 198 -15.92 6.11 -5.35
CA LEU A 198 -14.66 5.72 -5.97
C LEU A 198 -14.81 4.48 -6.85
N THR A 199 -15.59 3.48 -6.39
CA THR A 199 -15.92 2.30 -7.20
C THR A 199 -16.59 2.71 -8.51
N LEU A 200 -17.56 3.64 -8.45
CA LEU A 200 -18.21 4.18 -9.65
C LEU A 200 -17.24 4.94 -10.56
N LYS A 201 -16.44 5.89 -10.04
CA LYS A 201 -15.49 6.65 -10.85
C LYS A 201 -14.52 5.70 -11.58
N GLY A 202 -13.88 4.81 -10.84
CA GLY A 202 -12.89 3.89 -11.40
C GLY A 202 -13.50 2.85 -12.36
N PHE A 203 -14.77 2.46 -12.16
CA PHE A 203 -15.49 1.65 -13.13
C PHE A 203 -15.77 2.42 -14.43
N LEU A 204 -16.33 3.63 -14.33
CA LEU A 204 -16.71 4.44 -15.50
C LEU A 204 -15.49 4.81 -16.36
N GLU A 205 -14.40 5.26 -15.73
CA GLU A 205 -13.15 5.59 -16.44
C GLU A 205 -12.53 4.37 -17.16
N LYS A 206 -12.83 3.16 -16.69
CA LYS A 206 -12.31 1.90 -17.25
C LYS A 206 -13.22 1.32 -18.34
N ARG A 207 -14.55 1.39 -18.15
CA ARG A 207 -15.53 0.81 -19.09
C ARG A 207 -15.90 1.78 -20.23
N PHE A 208 -15.86 3.08 -19.96
CA PHE A 208 -16.24 4.15 -20.90
C PHE A 208 -15.13 5.22 -21.02
N PRO A 209 -13.91 4.87 -21.47
CA PRO A 209 -12.77 5.79 -21.49
C PRO A 209 -12.98 7.03 -22.39
N ASN A 210 -13.89 6.95 -23.36
CA ASN A 210 -14.24 8.05 -24.27
C ASN A 210 -15.45 8.89 -23.78
N SER A 211 -16.00 8.59 -22.59
CA SER A 211 -17.05 9.40 -21.96
C SER A 211 -16.45 10.54 -21.13
N PRO A 212 -17.16 11.66 -20.90
CA PRO A 212 -16.68 12.71 -20.01
C PRO A 212 -16.51 12.17 -18.58
N SER A 213 -15.25 12.00 -18.16
CA SER A 213 -14.89 11.45 -16.85
C SER A 213 -15.51 12.25 -15.71
N ILE A 214 -16.08 11.57 -14.71
CA ILE A 214 -16.48 12.22 -13.45
C ILE A 214 -15.24 12.85 -12.82
N ASN A 215 -15.18 14.17 -12.82
CA ASN A 215 -14.18 14.95 -12.12
C ASN A 215 -14.74 15.42 -10.77
N PHE A 216 -13.86 15.89 -9.89
CA PHE A 216 -14.24 16.24 -8.53
C PHE A 216 -15.27 17.38 -8.46
N ALA A 217 -15.17 18.37 -9.36
CA ALA A 217 -16.08 19.51 -9.42
C ALA A 217 -17.50 19.09 -9.83
N SER A 218 -17.65 18.28 -10.89
CA SER A 218 -18.97 17.84 -11.35
C SER A 218 -19.66 16.89 -10.37
N TRP A 219 -18.90 16.07 -9.64
CA TRP A 219 -19.48 15.30 -8.52
C TRP A 219 -20.00 16.20 -7.41
N MET A 220 -19.22 17.18 -6.94
CA MET A 220 -19.68 18.07 -5.86
C MET A 220 -20.90 18.90 -6.28
N LEU A 221 -20.91 19.42 -7.51
CA LEU A 221 -22.02 20.21 -8.04
C LEU A 221 -23.32 19.40 -8.19
N TYR A 222 -23.21 18.09 -8.46
CA TYR A 222 -24.35 17.18 -8.45
C TYR A 222 -24.76 16.72 -7.04
N SER A 223 -23.81 16.24 -6.22
CA SER A 223 -24.09 15.49 -4.98
C SER A 223 -24.30 16.34 -3.74
N VAL A 224 -23.69 17.54 -3.63
CA VAL A 224 -23.83 18.39 -2.43
C VAL A 224 -25.26 18.91 -2.24
N PRO A 225 -25.99 19.43 -3.25
CA PRO A 225 -27.36 19.88 -3.08
C PRO A 225 -28.34 18.80 -2.55
N PRO A 226 -28.43 17.58 -3.12
CA PRO A 226 -29.29 16.53 -2.57
C PRO A 226 -28.82 16.02 -1.21
N MET A 227 -27.50 15.92 -0.96
CA MET A 227 -26.96 15.56 0.36
C MET A 227 -27.45 16.51 1.46
N LEU A 228 -27.40 17.83 1.24
CA LEU A 228 -27.87 18.82 2.20
C LEU A 228 -29.39 18.69 2.47
N LEU A 229 -30.18 18.41 1.43
CA LEU A 229 -31.62 18.21 1.54
C LEU A 229 -31.98 16.90 2.28
N MET A 230 -31.32 15.79 1.94
CA MET A 230 -31.45 14.50 2.64
C MET A 230 -31.06 14.64 4.11
N GLY A 231 -29.96 15.34 4.41
CA GLY A 231 -29.50 15.58 5.77
C GLY A 231 -30.48 16.40 6.61
N LEU A 232 -31.01 17.50 6.06
CA LEU A 232 -32.00 18.33 6.75
C LEU A 232 -33.30 17.56 7.05
N LEU A 233 -33.78 16.76 6.10
CA LEU A 233 -35.00 15.96 6.26
C LEU A 233 -34.78 14.77 7.20
N THR A 234 -33.61 14.13 7.17
CA THR A 234 -33.19 13.08 8.10
C THR A 234 -33.10 13.61 9.54
N TRP A 235 -32.49 14.79 9.73
CA TRP A 235 -32.51 15.46 11.04
C TRP A 235 -33.95 15.76 11.48
N LEU A 236 -34.79 16.33 10.61
CA LEU A 236 -36.17 16.67 10.95
C LEU A 236 -37.00 15.43 11.33
N TRP A 237 -36.81 14.30 10.66
CA TRP A 237 -37.41 13.02 11.03
C TRP A 237 -37.06 12.61 12.47
N LEU A 238 -35.77 12.64 12.84
CA LEU A 238 -35.32 12.33 14.20
C LEU A 238 -35.91 13.32 15.24
N GLN A 239 -36.04 14.60 14.90
CA GLN A 239 -36.68 15.61 15.77
C GLN A 239 -38.19 15.33 15.98
N VAL A 240 -38.89 14.85 14.95
CA VAL A 240 -40.32 14.52 15.04
C VAL A 240 -40.55 13.23 15.82
N MET A 241 -39.73 12.20 15.59
CA MET A 241 -39.79 10.92 16.31
C MET A 241 -39.46 11.07 17.79
N TYR A 242 -38.25 11.56 18.11
CA TYR A 242 -37.64 11.44 19.43
C TYR A 242 -37.53 12.75 20.23
N MET A 243 -37.59 13.92 19.57
CA MET A 243 -37.57 15.22 20.26
C MET A 243 -38.92 15.96 20.27
N GLY A 244 -40.00 15.30 19.85
CA GLY A 244 -41.37 15.80 19.97
C GLY A 244 -41.65 17.13 19.27
N LEU A 245 -40.99 17.41 18.13
CA LEU A 245 -41.04 18.72 17.44
C LEU A 245 -42.46 19.26 17.21
N PHE A 246 -43.38 18.43 16.71
CA PHE A 246 -44.81 18.76 16.52
C PHE A 246 -45.72 18.27 17.66
N ARG A 247 -45.15 17.86 18.80
CA ARG A 247 -45.87 17.29 19.95
C ARG A 247 -45.44 17.95 21.27
N PRO A 248 -45.62 19.28 21.44
CA PRO A 248 -45.10 20.03 22.59
C PRO A 248 -45.65 19.58 23.96
N LYS A 249 -46.82 18.94 24.01
CA LYS A 249 -47.40 18.37 25.25
C LYS A 249 -46.90 16.95 25.58
N SER A 250 -46.02 16.36 24.76
CA SER A 250 -45.45 15.02 25.00
C SER A 250 -44.59 14.96 26.27
N LYS A 251 -44.14 13.75 26.64
CA LYS A 251 -43.14 13.57 27.70
C LYS A 251 -41.76 14.00 27.21
N ASP A 252 -41.44 13.67 25.97
CA ASP A 252 -40.13 13.85 25.36
C ASP A 252 -39.83 15.33 25.09
N ALA A 253 -40.79 16.09 24.55
CA ALA A 253 -40.65 17.54 24.40
C ALA A 253 -40.41 18.26 25.74
N ARG A 254 -40.99 17.76 26.85
CA ARG A 254 -40.81 18.30 28.20
C ARG A 254 -39.53 17.84 28.90
N ALA A 255 -38.91 16.75 28.45
CA ALA A 255 -37.60 16.30 28.95
C ALA A 255 -36.42 17.04 28.29
N ILE A 256 -36.69 17.81 27.23
CA ILE A 256 -35.69 18.42 26.33
C ILE A 256 -35.65 19.96 26.45
N ASP A 257 -36.69 20.57 27.03
CA ASP A 257 -36.77 22.02 27.27
C ASP A 257 -35.95 22.43 28.50
N ILE A 258 -34.74 22.94 28.23
CA ILE A 258 -33.73 23.30 29.24
C ILE A 258 -33.91 24.72 29.81
N GLY A 259 -34.82 25.51 29.23
CA GLY A 259 -34.89 26.95 29.46
C GLY A 259 -33.61 27.72 29.11
N GLN A 260 -33.62 29.04 29.35
CA GLN A 260 -32.46 29.90 29.06
C GLN A 260 -31.25 29.63 29.97
N GLN A 261 -31.46 29.06 31.16
CA GLN A 261 -30.40 28.76 32.12
C GLN A 261 -29.48 27.65 31.59
N GLY A 262 -30.06 26.57 31.05
CA GLY A 262 -29.31 25.46 30.49
C GLY A 262 -28.55 25.80 29.21
N GLU A 263 -29.13 26.59 28.29
CA GLU A 263 -28.45 27.00 27.06
C GLU A 263 -27.19 27.85 27.37
N ARG A 264 -27.19 28.66 28.45
CA ARG A 264 -26.01 29.40 28.93
C ARG A 264 -24.91 28.49 29.49
N ILE A 265 -25.26 27.47 30.27
CA ILE A 265 -24.30 26.52 30.86
C ILE A 265 -23.67 25.64 29.78
N ALA A 266 -24.48 25.09 28.87
CA ALA A 266 -23.96 24.34 27.72
C ALA A 266 -23.01 25.21 26.85
N THR A 267 -23.32 26.49 26.69
CA THR A 267 -22.44 27.45 26.01
C THR A 267 -21.12 27.66 26.75
N SER A 268 -21.12 27.82 28.08
CA SER A 268 -19.89 28.03 28.85
C SER A 268 -18.97 26.81 28.85
N VAL A 269 -19.54 25.60 28.78
CA VAL A 269 -18.82 24.32 28.58
C VAL A 269 -18.13 24.28 27.23
N ILE A 270 -18.85 24.59 26.14
CA ILE A 270 -18.30 24.62 24.78
C ILE A 270 -17.21 25.71 24.66
N GLU A 271 -17.42 26.88 25.28
CA GLU A 271 -16.38 27.91 25.37
C GLU A 271 -15.16 27.46 26.17
N LYS A 272 -15.35 26.72 27.28
CA LYS A 272 -14.24 26.18 28.08
C LYS A 272 -13.42 25.20 27.25
N ARG A 273 -14.04 24.24 26.58
CA ARG A 273 -13.36 23.28 25.67
C ARG A 273 -12.67 24.00 24.51
N TYR A 274 -13.29 25.03 23.93
CA TYR A 274 -12.66 25.84 22.87
C TYR A 274 -11.45 26.65 23.37
N LYS A 275 -11.48 27.13 24.63
CA LYS A 275 -10.34 27.81 25.28
C LYS A 275 -9.22 26.82 25.66
N GLU A 276 -9.57 25.58 26.04
CA GLU A 276 -8.61 24.50 26.29
C GLU A 276 -7.79 24.10 25.05
N LEU A 277 -8.33 24.28 23.82
CA LEU A 277 -7.58 24.11 22.57
C LEU A 277 -6.52 25.21 22.30
N GLY A 278 -6.44 26.25 23.12
CA GLY A 278 -5.48 27.35 22.96
C GLY A 278 -5.62 28.14 21.63
N PRO A 279 -4.62 28.97 21.27
CA PRO A 279 -4.58 29.65 19.98
C PRO A 279 -4.34 28.67 18.81
N ILE A 280 -4.73 29.06 17.60
CA ILE A 280 -4.50 28.26 16.38
C ILE A 280 -3.02 27.98 16.22
N SER A 281 -2.65 26.70 16.13
CA SER A 281 -1.26 26.29 15.92
C SER A 281 -0.82 26.44 14.45
N TRP A 282 0.49 26.58 14.20
CA TRP A 282 1.02 26.60 12.84
C TRP A 282 0.73 25.29 12.08
N HIS A 283 0.66 24.17 12.79
CA HIS A 283 0.29 22.86 12.24
C HIS A 283 -1.15 22.87 11.72
N GLU A 284 -2.12 23.28 12.55
CA GLU A 284 -3.52 23.46 12.14
C GLU A 284 -3.66 24.41 10.95
N PHE A 285 -3.00 25.58 11.01
CA PHE A 285 -3.08 26.60 9.96
C PHE A 285 -2.53 26.09 8.63
N SER A 286 -1.34 25.47 8.64
CA SER A 286 -0.71 24.92 7.43
C SER A 286 -1.56 23.81 6.81
N VAL A 287 -2.17 22.96 7.63
CA VAL A 287 -3.06 21.88 7.17
C VAL A 287 -4.36 22.46 6.60
N GLY A 288 -4.94 23.48 7.22
CA GLY A 288 -6.10 24.19 6.68
C GLY A 288 -5.83 24.84 5.33
N VAL A 289 -4.68 25.50 5.17
CA VAL A 289 -4.26 26.11 3.90
C VAL A 289 -4.03 25.04 2.82
N LEU A 290 -3.31 23.94 3.12
CA LEU A 290 -3.09 22.85 2.16
C LEU A 290 -4.37 22.09 1.82
N PHE A 291 -5.32 21.97 2.75
CA PHE A 291 -6.62 21.38 2.51
C PHE A 291 -7.48 22.25 1.58
N ILE A 292 -7.54 23.57 1.81
CA ILE A 292 -8.18 24.50 0.88
C ILE A 292 -7.49 24.43 -0.49
N PHE A 293 -6.16 24.34 -0.52
CA PHE A 293 -5.38 24.22 -1.77
C PHE A 293 -5.68 22.93 -2.55
N VAL A 294 -5.82 21.75 -1.91
CA VAL A 294 -6.20 20.53 -2.65
C VAL A 294 -7.63 20.58 -3.18
N VAL A 295 -8.56 21.18 -2.43
CA VAL A 295 -9.95 21.38 -2.89
C VAL A 295 -9.99 22.32 -4.10
N LEU A 296 -9.20 23.40 -4.10
CA LEU A 296 -9.05 24.30 -5.25
C LEU A 296 -8.39 23.59 -6.44
N LEU A 297 -7.32 22.81 -6.23
CA LEU A 297 -6.69 22.03 -7.31
C LEU A 297 -7.65 21.02 -7.92
N TRP A 298 -8.45 20.30 -7.12
CA TRP A 298 -9.45 19.37 -7.63
C TRP A 298 -10.58 20.09 -8.38
N PHE A 299 -11.08 21.21 -7.85
CA PHE A 299 -12.16 21.97 -8.50
C PHE A 299 -11.71 22.56 -9.84
N PHE A 300 -10.54 23.22 -9.87
CA PHE A 300 -10.01 23.90 -11.05
C PHE A 300 -9.16 22.99 -11.97
N ARG A 301 -9.11 21.66 -11.77
CA ARG A 301 -8.43 20.74 -12.72
C ARG A 301 -9.14 20.70 -14.07
N SER A 302 -10.47 20.65 -14.04
CA SER A 302 -11.35 20.64 -15.22
C SER A 302 -12.76 21.13 -14.82
N PRO A 303 -12.92 22.41 -14.43
CA PRO A 303 -14.17 22.92 -13.84
C PRO A 303 -15.36 22.96 -14.81
N GLY A 304 -15.16 22.63 -16.09
CA GLY A 304 -16.23 22.52 -17.11
C GLY A 304 -16.64 23.85 -17.71
N PHE A 305 -16.69 24.91 -16.89
CA PHE A 305 -16.94 26.28 -17.35
C PHE A 305 -15.66 27.05 -17.72
N MET A 306 -14.45 26.56 -17.39
CA MET A 306 -13.19 27.14 -17.86
C MET A 306 -12.13 26.07 -18.16
N PRO A 307 -11.12 26.37 -19.03
CA PRO A 307 -9.91 25.57 -19.11
C PRO A 307 -9.29 25.44 -17.71
N GLY A 308 -9.15 24.21 -17.24
CA GLY A 308 -8.56 23.96 -15.93
C GLY A 308 -7.03 24.03 -15.97
N TRP A 309 -6.39 24.15 -14.81
CA TRP A 309 -4.93 24.29 -14.70
C TRP A 309 -4.15 23.16 -15.40
N ALA A 310 -4.74 21.97 -15.53
CA ALA A 310 -4.17 20.85 -16.27
C ALA A 310 -3.82 21.22 -17.72
N ALA A 311 -4.73 21.91 -18.42
CA ALA A 311 -4.56 22.28 -19.83
C ALA A 311 -3.52 23.40 -20.02
N TYR A 312 -3.30 24.24 -19.01
CA TYR A 312 -2.24 25.26 -19.03
C TYR A 312 -0.84 24.71 -18.67
N VAL A 313 -0.77 23.50 -18.12
CA VAL A 313 0.50 22.87 -17.72
C VAL A 313 1.02 21.88 -18.78
N THR A 314 0.14 21.13 -19.44
CA THR A 314 0.56 19.99 -20.28
C THR A 314 -0.53 19.54 -21.26
N ASN A 315 -0.11 19.03 -22.41
CA ASN A 315 -1.00 18.37 -23.38
C ASN A 315 -1.34 16.91 -22.99
N SER A 316 -0.70 16.36 -21.94
CA SER A 316 -1.00 15.01 -21.44
C SER A 316 -2.18 14.97 -20.49
N SER A 317 -2.87 13.83 -20.41
CA SER A 317 -4.06 13.65 -19.57
C SER A 317 -3.74 13.61 -18.06
N VAL A 318 -3.84 14.78 -17.42
CA VAL A 318 -3.76 14.95 -15.95
C VAL A 318 -5.09 14.63 -15.29
N LYS A 319 -5.08 13.67 -14.36
CA LYS A 319 -6.26 13.26 -13.57
C LYS A 319 -6.15 13.70 -12.11
N ASP A 320 -7.19 13.43 -11.32
CA ASP A 320 -7.34 13.94 -9.95
C ASP A 320 -6.31 13.36 -8.95
N SER A 321 -5.70 12.20 -9.24
CA SER A 321 -4.64 11.65 -8.37
C SER A 321 -3.39 12.52 -8.36
N THR A 322 -3.06 13.22 -9.45
CA THR A 322 -1.92 14.14 -9.52
C THR A 322 -2.03 15.27 -8.48
N ALA A 323 -3.23 15.83 -8.29
CA ALA A 323 -3.46 16.85 -7.25
C ALA A 323 -3.34 16.26 -5.83
N ALA A 324 -3.91 15.08 -5.60
CA ALA A 324 -3.86 14.39 -4.31
C ALA A 324 -2.41 13.99 -3.92
N ALA A 325 -1.62 13.49 -4.88
CA ALA A 325 -0.22 13.15 -4.71
C ALA A 325 0.66 14.40 -4.47
N CYS A 326 0.40 15.49 -5.20
CA CYS A 326 1.12 16.76 -5.00
C CYS A 326 0.96 17.28 -3.57
N VAL A 327 -0.28 17.37 -3.05
CA VAL A 327 -0.51 17.86 -1.68
C VAL A 327 -0.08 16.84 -0.62
N THR A 328 -0.14 15.54 -0.92
CA THR A 328 0.50 14.49 -0.10
C THR A 328 1.99 14.76 0.08
N ILE A 329 2.73 15.01 -1.02
CA ILE A 329 4.16 15.33 -0.98
C ILE A 329 4.41 16.64 -0.21
N LEU A 330 3.56 17.67 -0.36
CA LEU A 330 3.68 18.93 0.40
C LEU A 330 3.54 18.74 1.92
N PHE A 331 2.72 17.80 2.41
CA PHE A 331 2.65 17.49 3.85
C PHE A 331 3.94 16.87 4.42
N PHE A 332 4.75 16.20 3.58
CA PHE A 332 6.08 15.71 3.96
C PHE A 332 7.16 16.80 3.85
N ILE A 333 6.95 17.83 3.02
CA ILE A 333 7.89 18.96 2.85
C ILE A 333 7.73 20.01 3.96
N ILE A 334 6.50 20.42 4.26
CA ILE A 334 6.25 21.59 5.11
C ILE A 334 6.45 21.23 6.60
N PRO A 335 7.17 22.06 7.39
CA PRO A 335 7.36 21.81 8.82
C PRO A 335 6.13 22.17 9.66
N SER A 336 5.83 21.33 10.64
CA SER A 336 4.81 21.52 11.70
C SER A 336 5.06 22.71 12.62
N LYS A 337 6.29 23.27 12.64
CA LYS A 337 6.66 24.46 13.41
C LYS A 337 7.60 25.38 12.63
N LEU A 338 7.33 26.68 12.70
CA LEU A 338 8.14 27.77 12.12
C LEU A 338 9.43 28.08 12.90
N ASP A 339 10.03 27.08 13.57
CA ASP A 339 11.19 27.29 14.42
C ASP A 339 12.39 27.88 13.63
N PHE A 340 12.39 27.71 12.30
CA PHE A 340 13.32 28.35 11.36
C PHE A 340 13.34 29.88 11.42
N LEU A 341 12.22 30.54 11.72
CA LEU A 341 12.18 32.01 11.84
C LEU A 341 13.01 32.48 13.05
N TYR A 342 13.02 31.69 14.13
CA TYR A 342 13.84 31.98 15.31
C TYR A 342 15.33 31.64 15.13
N ALA A 343 15.74 31.00 14.03
CA ALA A 343 17.17 30.89 13.66
C ALA A 343 17.84 32.26 13.45
N PHE A 344 17.04 33.28 13.10
CA PHE A 344 17.47 34.66 12.93
C PHE A 344 17.34 35.50 14.22
N SER A 345 16.87 34.90 15.32
CA SER A 345 16.66 35.60 16.60
C SER A 345 17.96 36.21 17.15
N LYS A 346 17.85 37.44 17.68
CA LYS A 346 18.90 38.10 18.47
C LYS A 346 19.20 37.31 19.75
N ASP A 347 18.17 36.74 20.38
CA ASP A 347 18.27 35.90 21.58
C ASP A 347 18.81 34.50 21.22
N PRO A 348 20.01 34.10 21.71
CA PRO A 348 20.59 32.79 21.42
C PRO A 348 19.75 31.62 21.96
N ARG A 349 19.01 31.80 23.06
CA ARG A 349 18.24 30.73 23.71
C ARG A 349 17.00 30.30 22.91
N LYS A 350 16.57 31.13 21.95
CA LYS A 350 15.40 30.88 21.08
C LYS A 350 15.75 30.23 19.74
N ARG A 351 17.03 30.00 19.45
CA ARG A 351 17.46 29.40 18.17
C ARG A 351 17.18 27.88 18.18
N PRO A 352 16.61 27.30 17.11
CA PRO A 352 16.34 25.86 17.07
C PRO A 352 17.64 25.06 17.09
N THR A 353 17.70 24.09 18.01
CA THR A 353 18.81 23.12 18.15
C THR A 353 18.49 21.76 17.51
N LYS A 354 17.26 21.56 17.03
CA LYS A 354 16.78 20.39 16.29
C LYS A 354 15.89 20.85 15.13
N SER A 355 15.82 20.07 14.06
CA SER A 355 14.86 20.32 12.97
C SER A 355 13.43 20.15 13.48
N SER A 356 12.50 21.00 13.04
CA SER A 356 11.08 20.73 13.23
C SER A 356 10.63 19.55 12.34
N LEU A 357 9.69 18.76 12.84
CA LEU A 357 9.07 17.65 12.12
C LEU A 357 8.17 18.18 10.99
N SER A 358 8.01 17.42 9.92
CA SER A 358 7.02 17.66 8.86
C SER A 358 5.56 17.59 9.38
N LEU A 359 4.58 18.06 8.61
CA LEU A 359 3.15 17.99 8.98
C LEU A 359 2.64 16.54 9.16
N ILE A 360 3.29 15.57 8.49
CA ILE A 360 3.12 14.12 8.69
C ILE A 360 4.43 13.36 8.55
N THR A 361 4.49 12.14 9.09
CA THR A 361 5.62 11.20 8.98
C THR A 361 5.17 9.87 8.39
N TRP A 362 6.08 9.11 7.74
CA TRP A 362 5.68 7.85 7.08
C TRP A 362 5.12 6.83 8.08
N LYS A 363 5.69 6.76 9.30
CA LYS A 363 5.20 5.92 10.38
C LYS A 363 3.71 6.15 10.65
N MET A 364 3.29 7.42 10.72
CA MET A 364 1.89 7.80 10.97
C MET A 364 0.95 7.39 9.82
N VAL A 365 1.40 7.49 8.57
CA VAL A 365 0.63 6.96 7.41
C VAL A 365 0.52 5.43 7.51
N ASN A 366 1.63 4.75 7.79
CA ASN A 366 1.67 3.29 7.89
C ASN A 366 0.76 2.74 9.01
N GLU A 367 0.68 3.43 10.14
CA GLU A 367 -0.11 3.03 11.31
C GLU A 367 -1.60 3.41 11.24
N LYS A 368 -1.98 4.44 10.46
CA LYS A 368 -3.36 4.95 10.42
C LYS A 368 -4.11 4.74 9.10
N MET A 369 -3.44 4.38 8.01
CA MET A 369 -4.10 4.23 6.71
C MET A 369 -4.74 2.84 6.55
N HIS A 370 -5.96 2.79 6.01
CA HIS A 370 -6.72 1.55 5.80
C HIS A 370 -6.29 0.81 4.51
N TRP A 371 -5.12 0.17 4.56
CA TRP A 371 -4.50 -0.56 3.44
C TRP A 371 -5.40 -1.61 2.79
N SER A 372 -6.33 -2.18 3.55
CA SER A 372 -7.33 -3.15 3.07
C SER A 372 -8.17 -2.65 1.88
N LEU A 373 -8.49 -1.36 1.84
CA LEU A 373 -9.42 -0.81 0.84
C LEU A 373 -8.84 -0.78 -0.59
N ILE A 374 -7.51 -0.75 -0.73
CA ILE A 374 -6.81 -0.85 -2.02
C ILE A 374 -7.20 -2.15 -2.73
N PHE A 375 -7.18 -3.27 -2.00
CA PHE A 375 -7.47 -4.59 -2.57
C PHE A 375 -8.97 -4.82 -2.79
N VAL A 376 -9.85 -4.19 -2.01
CA VAL A 376 -11.31 -4.24 -2.21
C VAL A 376 -11.72 -3.48 -3.48
N LEU A 377 -11.17 -2.28 -3.69
CA LEU A 377 -11.40 -1.51 -4.92
C LEU A 377 -10.77 -2.22 -6.13
N GLY A 378 -9.52 -2.69 -5.99
CA GLY A 378 -8.81 -3.42 -7.04
C GLY A 378 -9.51 -4.71 -7.48
N GLY A 379 -10.04 -5.49 -6.54
CA GLY A 379 -10.87 -6.67 -6.83
C GLY A 379 -12.16 -6.33 -7.58
N GLY A 380 -12.81 -5.21 -7.26
CA GLY A 380 -13.95 -4.69 -8.02
C GLY A 380 -13.60 -4.25 -9.44
N PHE A 381 -12.47 -3.55 -9.61
CA PHE A 381 -11.96 -3.18 -10.93
C PHE A 381 -11.49 -4.39 -11.74
N ALA A 382 -11.05 -5.47 -11.08
CA ALA A 382 -10.80 -6.76 -11.73
C ALA A 382 -12.13 -7.39 -12.20
N ILE A 383 -13.16 -7.47 -11.34
CA ILE A 383 -14.52 -7.96 -11.71
C ILE A 383 -15.05 -7.25 -12.96
N SER A 384 -14.92 -5.93 -13.05
CA SER A 384 -15.31 -5.13 -14.22
C SER A 384 -14.61 -5.59 -15.51
N ALA A 385 -13.29 -5.82 -15.45
CA ALA A 385 -12.52 -6.27 -16.60
C ALA A 385 -12.80 -7.74 -16.97
N GLY A 386 -12.88 -8.63 -15.99
CA GLY A 386 -13.24 -10.04 -16.19
C GLY A 386 -14.64 -10.19 -16.78
N SER A 387 -15.60 -9.36 -16.37
CA SER A 387 -16.96 -9.35 -16.97
C SER A 387 -16.92 -8.96 -18.45
N THR A 388 -16.09 -7.99 -18.78
CA THR A 388 -15.88 -7.49 -20.16
C THR A 388 -15.16 -8.53 -21.02
N SER A 389 -14.00 -9.05 -20.59
CA SER A 389 -13.18 -9.98 -21.37
C SER A 389 -13.84 -11.35 -21.57
N SER A 390 -14.66 -11.78 -20.61
CA SER A 390 -15.38 -13.06 -20.68
C SER A 390 -16.64 -13.04 -21.55
N GLY A 391 -17.11 -11.86 -21.98
CA GLY A 391 -18.42 -11.71 -22.61
C GLY A 391 -19.62 -11.85 -21.65
N LEU A 392 -19.39 -12.01 -20.34
CA LEU A 392 -20.47 -12.01 -19.33
C LEU A 392 -21.30 -10.72 -19.41
N SER A 393 -20.60 -9.61 -19.61
CA SER A 393 -21.17 -8.29 -19.88
C SER A 393 -22.25 -8.34 -20.97
N GLU A 394 -21.91 -8.86 -22.16
CA GLU A 394 -22.82 -8.93 -23.30
C GLU A 394 -23.97 -9.91 -23.07
N MET A 395 -23.71 -11.02 -22.37
CA MET A 395 -24.72 -12.04 -22.03
C MET A 395 -25.78 -11.47 -21.07
N LEU A 396 -25.37 -10.76 -20.02
CA LEU A 396 -26.29 -10.09 -19.09
C LEU A 396 -27.08 -8.99 -19.80
N GLY A 397 -26.41 -8.19 -20.63
CA GLY A 397 -27.06 -7.17 -21.47
C GLY A 397 -28.18 -7.75 -22.34
N HIS A 398 -27.96 -8.91 -22.98
CA HIS A 398 -28.97 -9.59 -23.81
C HIS A 398 -30.22 -10.01 -23.02
N TYR A 399 -30.06 -10.66 -21.85
CA TYR A 399 -31.22 -11.08 -21.05
C TYR A 399 -32.03 -9.89 -20.51
N LEU A 400 -31.41 -8.72 -20.35
CA LEU A 400 -32.03 -7.52 -19.78
C LEU A 400 -32.69 -6.62 -20.85
N ILE A 401 -32.60 -6.94 -22.15
CA ILE A 401 -33.33 -6.26 -23.25
C ILE A 401 -34.85 -6.22 -22.99
N GLY A 402 -35.41 -7.23 -22.33
CA GLY A 402 -36.84 -7.27 -21.98
C GLY A 402 -37.32 -6.08 -21.13
N LEU A 403 -36.41 -5.44 -20.37
CA LEU A 403 -36.72 -4.29 -19.52
C LEU A 403 -36.91 -2.98 -20.31
N GLN A 404 -36.55 -2.92 -21.60
CA GLN A 404 -36.76 -1.74 -22.46
C GLN A 404 -38.23 -1.28 -22.55
N LYS A 405 -39.19 -2.14 -22.19
CA LYS A 405 -40.63 -1.84 -22.16
C LYS A 405 -41.11 -1.18 -20.87
N ILE A 406 -40.24 -1.04 -19.86
CA ILE A 406 -40.56 -0.44 -18.56
C ILE A 406 -40.10 1.03 -18.56
N ASN A 407 -40.87 1.92 -17.90
CA ASN A 407 -40.48 3.31 -17.74
C ASN A 407 -39.12 3.43 -17.02
N VAL A 408 -38.21 4.23 -17.57
CA VAL A 408 -36.85 4.46 -17.07
C VAL A 408 -36.82 4.84 -15.58
N VAL A 409 -37.78 5.65 -15.12
CA VAL A 409 -37.89 6.07 -13.71
C VAL A 409 -38.30 4.90 -12.80
N ALA A 410 -39.10 3.95 -13.30
CA ALA A 410 -39.45 2.74 -12.56
C ALA A 410 -38.28 1.73 -12.53
N ILE A 411 -37.51 1.60 -13.62
CA ILE A 411 -36.25 0.82 -13.64
C ILE A 411 -35.28 1.39 -12.59
N LEU A 412 -35.09 2.71 -12.61
CA LEU A 412 -34.26 3.44 -11.65
C LEU A 412 -34.71 3.20 -10.19
N LEU A 413 -36.01 3.33 -9.91
CA LEU A 413 -36.56 3.12 -8.55
C LEU A 413 -36.34 1.69 -8.05
N ILE A 414 -36.56 0.67 -8.90
CA ILE A 414 -36.31 -0.74 -8.56
C ILE A 414 -34.83 -0.99 -8.22
N ILE A 415 -33.91 -0.42 -9.03
CA ILE A 415 -32.46 -0.55 -8.82
C ILE A 415 -32.03 0.12 -7.52
N CYS A 416 -32.47 1.35 -7.27
CA CYS A 416 -32.14 2.10 -6.05
C CYS A 416 -32.66 1.38 -4.79
N PHE A 417 -33.92 0.94 -4.80
CA PHE A 417 -34.50 0.17 -3.71
C PHE A 417 -33.77 -1.15 -3.46
N PHE A 418 -33.37 -1.88 -4.50
CA PHE A 418 -32.58 -3.10 -4.36
C PHE A 418 -31.20 -2.84 -3.74
N ALA A 419 -30.47 -1.83 -4.23
CA ALA A 419 -29.15 -1.48 -3.71
C ALA A 419 -29.19 -1.06 -2.22
N GLU A 420 -30.18 -0.26 -1.84
CA GLU A 420 -30.40 0.21 -0.47
C GLU A 420 -30.75 -0.95 0.50
N ASN A 421 -31.60 -1.91 0.08
CA ASN A 421 -31.92 -3.07 0.91
C ASN A 421 -30.74 -4.05 1.05
N VAL A 422 -29.92 -4.23 0.01
CA VAL A 422 -28.76 -5.13 0.07
C VAL A 422 -27.64 -4.55 0.94
N THR A 423 -27.44 -3.22 0.94
CA THR A 423 -26.37 -2.59 1.74
C THR A 423 -26.63 -2.52 3.24
N GLU A 424 -27.82 -2.84 3.72
CA GLU A 424 -28.06 -3.07 5.16
C GLU A 424 -27.46 -4.40 5.66
N LEU A 425 -27.18 -5.34 4.73
CA LEU A 425 -26.74 -6.71 5.03
C LEU A 425 -25.29 -6.99 4.58
N THR A 426 -24.60 -6.00 4.00
CA THR A 426 -23.30 -6.18 3.33
C THR A 426 -22.57 -4.85 3.20
N ALA A 427 -21.25 -4.86 3.37
CA ALA A 427 -20.42 -3.66 3.26
C ALA A 427 -20.61 -2.90 1.93
N ASN A 428 -20.98 -1.62 2.04
CA ASN A 428 -21.31 -0.66 0.96
C ASN A 428 -20.47 -0.81 -0.33
N VAL A 429 -19.14 -0.88 -0.19
CA VAL A 429 -18.20 -0.98 -1.33
C VAL A 429 -18.34 -2.30 -2.08
N ALA A 430 -18.62 -3.40 -1.40
CA ALA A 430 -18.87 -4.69 -2.04
C ALA A 430 -20.20 -4.68 -2.82
N VAL A 431 -21.25 -4.05 -2.28
CA VAL A 431 -22.54 -3.91 -2.99
C VAL A 431 -22.36 -3.11 -4.28
N ALA A 432 -21.59 -2.01 -4.24
CA ALA A 432 -21.22 -1.25 -5.44
C ALA A 432 -20.37 -2.08 -6.43
N ASN A 433 -19.38 -2.85 -5.95
CA ASN A 433 -18.58 -3.77 -6.78
C ASN A 433 -19.42 -4.84 -7.49
N ILE A 434 -20.57 -5.24 -6.94
CA ILE A 434 -21.48 -6.25 -7.52
C ILE A 434 -22.49 -5.60 -8.48
N ILE A 435 -23.14 -4.50 -8.07
CA ILE A 435 -24.26 -3.90 -8.82
C ILE A 435 -23.78 -3.08 -10.02
N LEU A 436 -22.74 -2.26 -9.87
CA LEU A 436 -22.33 -1.32 -10.92
C LEU A 436 -21.84 -1.98 -12.23
N PRO A 437 -21.16 -3.14 -12.21
CA PRO A 437 -20.94 -3.92 -13.43
C PRO A 437 -22.24 -4.30 -14.14
N VAL A 438 -23.23 -4.85 -13.42
CA VAL A 438 -24.49 -5.30 -14.04
C VAL A 438 -25.25 -4.13 -14.68
N LEU A 439 -25.30 -2.97 -14.00
CA LEU A 439 -26.01 -1.78 -14.49
C LEU A 439 -25.37 -1.15 -15.74
N ALA A 440 -24.04 -1.20 -15.85
CA ALA A 440 -23.36 -0.67 -17.03
C ALA A 440 -23.75 -1.43 -18.30
N GLU A 441 -23.91 -2.74 -18.20
CA GLU A 441 -24.10 -3.61 -19.37
C GLU A 441 -25.54 -3.65 -19.88
N MET A 442 -26.51 -3.39 -19.01
CA MET A 442 -27.90 -3.10 -19.40
C MET A 442 -28.01 -1.98 -20.44
N LEU A 443 -27.03 -1.07 -20.46
CA LEU A 443 -27.03 0.13 -21.29
C LEU A 443 -26.27 -0.05 -22.61
N VAL A 444 -25.46 -1.11 -22.79
CA VAL A 444 -24.44 -1.18 -23.87
C VAL A 444 -24.81 -2.06 -25.07
N SER A 445 -25.81 -2.95 -24.95
CA SER A 445 -26.17 -3.93 -25.99
C SER A 445 -26.33 -3.37 -27.42
N LYS A 446 -25.80 -4.09 -28.41
CA LYS A 446 -25.75 -3.73 -29.85
C LYS A 446 -26.29 -4.87 -30.74
N ASN A 447 -27.02 -4.51 -31.78
CA ASN A 447 -27.11 -5.08 -33.14
C ASN A 447 -28.27 -4.33 -33.87
N TYR A 448 -28.23 -3.95 -35.16
CA TYR A 448 -27.71 -4.62 -36.36
C TYR A 448 -27.09 -3.64 -37.41
N ILE A 449 -26.04 -4.11 -38.11
CA ILE A 449 -25.69 -3.94 -39.55
C ILE A 449 -25.57 -2.55 -40.26
N SER A 450 -24.33 -2.27 -40.70
CA SER A 450 -23.79 -1.63 -41.94
C SER A 450 -24.08 -0.18 -42.40
N LEU A 451 -22.95 0.49 -42.76
CA LEU A 451 -22.74 1.39 -43.91
C LEU A 451 -23.53 2.71 -44.01
N LEU A 452 -23.07 3.76 -43.30
CA LEU A 452 -22.42 4.97 -43.88
C LEU A 452 -22.08 5.99 -42.78
N SER A 453 -21.06 6.82 -43.01
CA SER A 453 -20.65 7.95 -42.14
C SER A 453 -21.72 9.07 -42.15
N PHE A 454 -21.87 9.95 -41.14
CA PHE A 454 -20.84 10.69 -40.39
C PHE A 454 -21.36 11.15 -39.00
N SER A 455 -20.45 11.35 -38.03
CA SER A 455 -20.57 12.10 -36.76
C SER A 455 -21.93 12.31 -36.05
N PHE A 456 -22.30 11.39 -35.16
CA PHE A 456 -22.38 11.67 -33.71
C PHE A 456 -22.46 10.34 -32.92
N PHE A 457 -21.76 10.21 -31.77
CA PHE A 457 -21.68 8.95 -31.04
C PHE A 457 -22.97 8.62 -30.27
N GLN A 458 -23.84 7.77 -30.83
CA GLN A 458 -25.01 7.21 -30.15
C GLN A 458 -24.89 5.68 -30.08
N CYS A 459 -24.33 5.16 -28.98
CA CYS A 459 -24.21 3.73 -28.68
C CYS A 459 -24.79 3.43 -27.29
N VAL A 460 -26.12 3.26 -27.22
CA VAL A 460 -26.81 2.79 -26.01
C VAL A 460 -28.02 1.95 -26.43
N ALA A 461 -28.17 0.77 -25.85
CA ALA A 461 -29.31 -0.14 -26.08
C ALA A 461 -30.67 0.51 -25.81
N ILE A 462 -30.72 1.44 -24.84
CA ILE A 462 -31.94 2.08 -24.33
C ILE A 462 -31.92 3.62 -24.55
N LYS A 463 -30.97 4.15 -25.32
CA LYS A 463 -30.77 5.61 -25.59
C LYS A 463 -30.61 6.53 -24.35
N ILE A 464 -30.23 5.99 -23.19
CA ILE A 464 -30.03 6.71 -21.92
C ILE A 464 -28.54 6.79 -21.55
N HIS A 465 -28.08 7.91 -21.00
CA HIS A 465 -26.68 8.08 -20.60
C HIS A 465 -26.28 7.13 -19.43
N PRO A 466 -25.10 6.46 -19.43
CA PRO A 466 -24.72 5.46 -18.42
C PRO A 466 -24.84 5.91 -16.96
N LEU A 467 -24.54 7.19 -16.68
CA LEU A 467 -24.66 7.78 -15.35
C LEU A 467 -26.08 7.68 -14.75
N TYR A 468 -27.12 7.62 -15.58
CA TYR A 468 -28.52 7.72 -15.16
C TYR A 468 -28.97 6.60 -14.22
N LEU A 469 -28.43 5.38 -14.40
CA LEU A 469 -28.69 4.26 -13.49
C LEU A 469 -27.54 4.04 -12.51
N MET A 470 -26.29 4.19 -12.97
CA MET A 470 -25.11 3.83 -12.19
C MET A 470 -24.83 4.82 -11.03
N LEU A 471 -25.07 6.12 -11.23
CA LEU A 471 -24.79 7.12 -10.19
C LEU A 471 -25.82 7.04 -9.04
N PRO A 472 -27.14 7.04 -9.27
CA PRO A 472 -28.14 6.79 -8.23
C PRO A 472 -27.93 5.49 -7.46
N ALA A 473 -27.62 4.39 -8.17
CA ALA A 473 -27.35 3.10 -7.53
C ALA A 473 -26.13 3.15 -6.60
N THR A 474 -25.10 3.91 -6.96
CA THR A 474 -23.89 4.10 -6.10
C THR A 474 -24.21 4.86 -4.82
N LEU A 475 -25.07 5.88 -4.91
CA LEU A 475 -25.56 6.60 -3.74
C LEU A 475 -26.40 5.67 -2.86
N CYS A 476 -27.26 4.83 -3.46
CA CYS A 476 -28.07 3.85 -2.72
C CYS A 476 -27.23 2.72 -2.08
N CYS A 477 -26.11 2.30 -2.69
CA CYS A 477 -25.11 1.44 -2.04
C CYS A 477 -24.42 2.12 -0.84
N SER A 478 -24.71 3.39 -0.54
CA SER A 478 -24.19 4.13 0.61
C SER A 478 -25.23 4.30 1.72
N PHE A 479 -26.51 4.00 1.48
CA PHE A 479 -27.61 4.24 2.41
C PHE A 479 -27.94 3.00 3.24
N SER A 480 -27.23 2.80 4.37
CA SER A 480 -27.66 1.88 5.43
C SER A 480 -27.85 2.63 6.74
N PHE A 481 -29.05 2.50 7.30
CA PHE A 481 -29.54 3.21 8.48
C PHE A 481 -30.27 2.30 9.48
N HIS A 482 -30.73 1.11 9.07
CA HIS A 482 -31.54 0.21 9.91
C HIS A 482 -30.69 -0.64 10.84
N LEU A 483 -29.55 -1.18 10.38
CA LEU A 483 -28.77 -2.15 11.15
C LEU A 483 -27.43 -1.59 11.63
N PRO A 484 -27.04 -1.84 12.91
CA PRO A 484 -25.69 -1.58 13.41
C PRO A 484 -24.60 -2.24 12.56
N VAL A 485 -24.87 -3.42 11.98
CA VAL A 485 -23.88 -4.16 11.17
C VAL A 485 -23.73 -3.57 9.76
N GLY A 486 -24.77 -2.91 9.22
CA GLY A 486 -24.78 -2.45 7.83
C GLY A 486 -23.74 -1.37 7.50
N THR A 487 -23.38 -0.52 8.48
CA THR A 487 -22.21 0.38 8.35
C THR A 487 -21.40 0.46 9.66
N PRO A 488 -20.06 0.62 9.61
CA PRO A 488 -19.26 0.88 10.81
C PRO A 488 -19.69 2.12 11.61
N PRO A 489 -20.13 3.25 11.01
CA PRO A 489 -20.86 4.32 11.70
C PRO A 489 -22.00 3.82 12.60
N ASN A 490 -22.89 2.97 12.06
CA ASN A 490 -24.02 2.43 12.81
C ASN A 490 -23.53 1.53 13.95
N ALA A 491 -22.49 0.71 13.72
CA ALA A 491 -21.89 -0.16 14.73
C ALA A 491 -21.30 0.65 15.90
N ILE A 492 -20.48 1.67 15.61
CA ILE A 492 -19.81 2.50 16.61
C ILE A 492 -20.85 3.25 17.46
N ALA A 493 -21.85 3.88 16.82
CA ALA A 493 -22.91 4.59 17.52
C ALA A 493 -23.80 3.66 18.37
N SER A 494 -24.11 2.45 17.87
CA SER A 494 -24.89 1.46 18.62
C SER A 494 -24.12 0.88 19.80
N ALA A 495 -22.80 0.71 19.68
CA ALA A 495 -21.93 0.20 20.74
C ALA A 495 -21.72 1.24 21.85
N ALA A 496 -21.28 2.45 21.50
CA ALA A 496 -21.06 3.54 22.45
C ALA A 496 -22.36 3.96 23.18
N GLY A 497 -23.45 4.06 22.43
CA GLY A 497 -24.76 4.38 23.00
C GLY A 497 -25.50 3.19 23.64
N HIS A 498 -24.96 1.98 23.63
CA HIS A 498 -25.67 0.74 24.03
C HIS A 498 -27.11 0.63 23.48
N ILE A 499 -27.32 1.05 22.23
CA ILE A 499 -28.65 1.12 21.59
C ILE A 499 -29.09 -0.29 21.19
N LYS A 500 -30.37 -0.62 21.47
CA LYS A 500 -30.96 -1.90 21.09
C LYS A 500 -31.27 -1.90 19.59
N THR A 501 -30.92 -2.97 18.89
CA THR A 501 -31.11 -3.13 17.42
C THR A 501 -32.52 -2.77 16.95
N LYS A 502 -33.56 -3.14 17.71
CA LYS A 502 -34.96 -2.81 17.37
C LYS A 502 -35.23 -1.29 17.30
N ASP A 503 -34.61 -0.52 18.18
CA ASP A 503 -34.83 0.92 18.31
C ASP A 503 -33.98 1.67 17.25
N PHE A 504 -32.84 1.09 16.88
CA PHE A 504 -32.02 1.51 15.73
C PHE A 504 -32.75 1.26 14.39
N MET A 505 -33.31 0.06 14.17
CA MET A 505 -34.09 -0.29 12.98
C MET A 505 -35.28 0.66 12.78
N ILE A 506 -36.03 0.94 13.85
CA ILE A 506 -37.18 1.86 13.81
C ILE A 506 -36.75 3.29 13.46
N ALA A 507 -35.56 3.73 13.87
CA ALA A 507 -35.02 5.03 13.48
C ALA A 507 -34.65 5.11 11.98
N GLY A 508 -34.15 4.01 11.40
CA GLY A 508 -33.63 3.95 10.03
C GLY A 508 -34.67 4.00 8.89
N ILE A 509 -35.93 3.64 9.17
CA ILE A 509 -37.02 3.57 8.18
C ILE A 509 -37.26 4.92 7.48
N GLY A 510 -37.30 6.01 8.24
CA GLY A 510 -37.49 7.36 7.69
C GLY A 510 -36.32 7.83 6.80
N PRO A 511 -35.07 7.79 7.28
CA PRO A 511 -33.88 8.08 6.49
C PRO A 511 -33.88 7.37 5.13
N SER A 512 -34.09 6.05 5.06
CA SER A 512 -34.11 5.31 3.79
C SER A 512 -35.20 5.78 2.82
N ILE A 513 -36.44 5.97 3.30
CA ILE A 513 -37.53 6.48 2.44
C ILE A 513 -37.20 7.89 1.91
N ILE A 514 -36.57 8.73 2.74
CA ILE A 514 -36.12 10.08 2.38
C ILE A 514 -34.99 10.02 1.33
N THR A 515 -33.97 9.18 1.54
CA THR A 515 -32.84 9.05 0.60
C THR A 515 -33.24 8.47 -0.74
N LEU A 516 -34.07 7.42 -0.76
CA LEU A 516 -34.57 6.79 -1.97
C LEU A 516 -35.32 7.79 -2.86
N VAL A 517 -36.33 8.47 -2.29
CA VAL A 517 -37.20 9.40 -3.04
C VAL A 517 -36.40 10.59 -3.57
N ILE A 518 -35.52 11.19 -2.75
CA ILE A 518 -34.73 12.35 -3.19
C ILE A 518 -33.70 11.95 -4.24
N THR A 519 -33.08 10.77 -4.14
CA THR A 519 -32.08 10.32 -5.13
C THR A 519 -32.71 10.14 -6.52
N VAL A 520 -33.90 9.53 -6.60
CA VAL A 520 -34.64 9.34 -7.85
C VAL A 520 -35.06 10.70 -8.45
N ILE A 521 -35.60 11.62 -7.62
CA ILE A 521 -36.06 12.94 -8.09
C ILE A 521 -34.88 13.83 -8.52
N ALA A 522 -33.80 13.88 -7.74
CA ALA A 522 -32.63 14.73 -8.02
C ALA A 522 -31.93 14.34 -9.33
N PHE A 523 -31.81 13.04 -9.62
CA PHE A 523 -31.25 12.62 -10.90
C PHE A 523 -32.17 12.99 -12.07
N SER A 524 -33.48 12.83 -11.91
CA SER A 524 -34.48 13.17 -12.96
C SER A 524 -34.62 14.67 -13.27
N THR A 525 -33.93 15.55 -12.54
CA THR A 525 -34.08 17.03 -12.65
C THR A 525 -32.75 17.78 -12.67
N TRP A 526 -32.00 17.76 -11.56
CA TRP A 526 -30.74 18.50 -11.40
C TRP A 526 -29.61 17.91 -12.26
N GLY A 527 -29.61 16.59 -12.45
CA GLY A 527 -28.57 15.86 -13.20
C GLY A 527 -28.40 16.33 -14.65
N GLU A 528 -29.49 16.62 -15.38
CA GLU A 528 -29.43 16.97 -16.81
C GLU A 528 -28.85 18.38 -17.06
N TYR A 529 -28.94 19.27 -16.08
CA TYR A 529 -28.42 20.65 -16.19
C TYR A 529 -26.90 20.72 -16.05
N VAL A 530 -26.30 19.84 -15.23
CA VAL A 530 -24.89 19.91 -14.78
C VAL A 530 -23.86 19.53 -15.86
N PHE A 531 -24.25 18.88 -16.97
CA PHE A 531 -23.31 18.24 -17.91
C PHE A 531 -23.22 18.86 -19.33
N LYS A 532 -23.49 20.16 -19.50
CA LYS A 532 -23.35 20.87 -20.81
C LYS A 532 -22.03 21.66 -20.92
N LEU A 533 -21.43 21.73 -22.12
CA LEU A 533 -20.03 22.14 -22.36
C LEU A 533 -19.88 23.40 -23.26
N SER A 534 -19.05 24.40 -22.87
CA SER A 534 -18.24 25.30 -23.77
C SER A 534 -17.52 26.51 -23.06
N ASP A 535 -16.16 26.48 -23.02
CA ASP A 535 -15.08 27.51 -23.13
C ASP A 535 -15.01 28.90 -22.38
N PHE A 536 -13.77 29.44 -22.17
CA PHE A 536 -13.38 30.56 -21.25
C PHE A 536 -11.89 31.07 -21.37
N SER A 537 -11.42 32.07 -20.58
CA SER A 537 -10.01 32.58 -20.44
C SER A 537 -9.78 33.40 -19.12
N GLU A 538 -8.64 33.99 -18.65
CA GLU A 538 -7.19 34.14 -19.04
C GLU A 538 -6.27 34.66 -17.84
N TRP A 539 -4.95 34.94 -18.11
CA TRP A 539 -3.97 35.92 -17.49
C TRP A 539 -3.95 36.19 -15.93
N ALA A 540 -2.97 35.75 -15.09
CA ALA A 540 -1.57 36.22 -14.81
C ALA A 540 -1.41 37.43 -13.81
N THR A 541 -0.34 37.74 -13.02
CA THR A 541 0.92 37.05 -12.54
C THR A 541 1.64 37.82 -11.35
N ASN A 542 2.64 37.19 -10.68
CA ASN A 542 3.64 37.58 -9.62
C ASN A 542 4.06 39.07 -9.40
N LEU A 543 4.56 39.59 -8.25
CA LEU A 543 5.30 39.12 -7.02
C LEU A 543 6.86 39.26 -7.04
N ILE A 544 7.40 40.31 -6.39
CA ILE A 544 8.84 40.47 -6.05
C ILE A 544 9.00 41.15 -4.67
N ASN A 545 9.66 40.49 -3.69
CA ASN A 545 10.31 41.12 -2.51
C ASN A 545 11.07 40.14 -1.55
N PHE A 546 11.14 38.84 -1.85
CA PHE A 546 11.48 37.79 -0.87
C PHE A 546 12.99 37.60 -0.54
N LEU A 547 13.90 38.04 -1.41
CA LEU A 547 15.23 37.42 -1.55
C LEU A 547 16.28 37.68 -0.43
N ARG A 548 16.05 38.62 0.51
CA ARG A 548 17.14 39.11 1.38
C ARG A 548 17.45 38.26 2.63
N ASN A 549 16.51 37.45 3.12
CA ASN A 549 16.67 36.71 4.39
C ASN A 549 17.25 35.29 4.23
N ILE A 550 17.72 34.94 3.03
CA ILE A 550 18.05 33.57 2.61
C ILE A 550 19.15 32.92 3.49
N GLY A 551 20.34 33.50 3.62
CA GLY A 551 21.56 32.78 4.02
C GLY A 551 21.55 31.87 5.27
N ARG A 552 20.89 32.22 6.39
CA ARG A 552 20.94 31.39 7.62
C ARG A 552 19.92 30.24 7.65
N PHE A 553 18.92 30.27 6.78
CA PHE A 553 17.91 29.21 6.64
C PHE A 553 18.57 27.88 6.19
N PHE A 554 19.56 27.98 5.30
CA PHE A 554 20.25 26.88 4.60
C PHE A 554 20.93 25.89 5.55
N LYS A 555 21.43 26.34 6.71
CA LYS A 555 22.16 25.46 7.64
C LYS A 555 21.25 24.60 8.52
N ILE A 556 20.00 24.99 8.76
CA ILE A 556 19.09 24.27 9.67
C ILE A 556 18.06 23.45 8.89
N TYR A 557 17.60 23.95 7.74
CA TYR A 557 16.56 23.30 6.92
C TYR A 557 17.15 22.56 5.72
N TRP A 558 18.42 22.12 5.85
CA TRP A 558 19.25 21.64 4.75
C TRP A 558 18.66 20.49 3.94
N LYS A 559 17.82 19.60 4.52
CA LYS A 559 17.13 18.54 3.74
C LYS A 559 16.05 19.11 2.80
N ILE A 560 15.15 19.94 3.31
CA ILE A 560 14.09 20.61 2.53
C ILE A 560 14.72 21.57 1.51
N ILE A 561 15.80 22.24 1.91
CA ILE A 561 16.53 23.20 1.08
C ILE A 561 17.38 22.48 0.02
N PHE A 562 18.00 21.35 0.33
CA PHE A 562 18.65 20.50 -0.68
C PHE A 562 17.63 20.03 -1.70
N ALA A 563 16.44 19.56 -1.27
CA ALA A 563 15.40 19.16 -2.20
C ALA A 563 14.99 20.30 -3.15
N LEU A 564 14.66 21.48 -2.61
CA LEU A 564 14.30 22.65 -3.41
C LEU A 564 15.45 23.16 -4.29
N LEU A 565 16.69 23.21 -3.78
CA LEU A 565 17.86 23.62 -4.56
C LEU A 565 18.21 22.59 -5.64
N TRP A 566 18.07 21.29 -5.39
CA TRP A 566 18.37 20.24 -6.35
C TRP A 566 17.38 20.28 -7.52
N ALA A 567 16.08 20.46 -7.21
CA ALA A 567 15.08 20.75 -8.22
C ALA A 567 15.42 22.02 -9.03
N LEU A 568 15.69 23.15 -8.36
CA LEU A 568 16.00 24.43 -9.01
C LEU A 568 17.35 24.44 -9.76
N PHE A 569 18.31 23.63 -9.37
CA PHE A 569 19.60 23.45 -10.06
C PHE A 569 19.47 22.61 -11.33
N LEU A 570 18.58 21.61 -11.31
CA LEU A 570 18.28 20.79 -12.48
C LEU A 570 17.28 21.48 -13.44
N LEU A 571 16.48 22.44 -12.96
CA LEU A 571 15.41 23.08 -13.74
C LEU A 571 15.86 23.82 -15.03
N PRO A 572 17.06 24.44 -15.11
CA PRO A 572 17.53 25.05 -16.36
C PRO A 572 17.68 24.07 -17.52
N PHE A 573 17.96 22.78 -17.26
CA PHE A 573 18.16 21.80 -18.33
C PHE A 573 16.90 21.58 -19.20
N PRO A 574 15.72 21.22 -18.65
CA PRO A 574 14.50 21.14 -19.45
C PRO A 574 13.96 22.50 -19.93
N MET A 575 14.35 23.62 -19.31
CA MET A 575 13.98 24.96 -19.80
C MET A 575 14.81 25.43 -21.00
N ILE A 576 16.06 24.96 -21.15
CA ILE A 576 16.94 25.29 -22.28
C ILE A 576 16.80 24.26 -23.41
N TYR A 577 16.61 22.98 -23.06
CA TYR A 577 16.51 21.88 -24.01
C TYR A 577 15.17 21.18 -23.85
N ASP A 578 14.14 21.68 -24.54
CA ASP A 578 12.76 21.21 -24.41
C ASP A 578 12.47 19.90 -25.19
N TYR A 579 13.27 18.87 -24.91
CA TYR A 579 13.13 17.52 -25.46
C TYR A 579 12.58 16.57 -24.39
N LEU A 580 11.77 15.58 -24.78
CA LEU A 580 11.14 14.65 -23.82
C LEU A 580 12.18 13.86 -23.02
N GLU A 581 13.32 13.56 -23.64
CA GLU A 581 14.49 12.93 -23.03
C GLU A 581 15.02 13.76 -21.85
N VAL A 582 15.15 15.08 -22.01
CA VAL A 582 15.70 15.98 -20.99
C VAL A 582 14.67 16.22 -19.89
N ARG A 583 13.38 16.35 -20.25
CA ARG A 583 12.27 16.38 -19.28
C ARG A 583 12.24 15.11 -18.42
N CYS A 584 12.50 13.93 -19.00
CA CYS A 584 12.58 12.69 -18.24
C CYS A 584 13.84 12.60 -17.39
N ALA A 585 15.01 12.93 -17.95
CA ALA A 585 16.29 12.96 -17.23
C ALA A 585 16.24 13.88 -16.00
N TYR A 586 15.56 15.03 -16.10
CA TYR A 586 15.27 15.90 -14.97
C TYR A 586 14.58 15.16 -13.81
N VAL A 587 13.52 14.37 -14.08
CA VAL A 587 12.81 13.61 -13.04
C VAL A 587 13.65 12.46 -12.48
N VAL A 588 14.41 11.76 -13.33
CA VAL A 588 15.29 10.66 -12.89
C VAL A 588 16.43 11.19 -12.01
N LEU A 589 17.06 12.31 -12.36
CA LEU A 589 18.09 12.96 -11.54
C LEU A 589 17.51 13.58 -10.26
N LEU A 590 16.28 14.10 -10.31
CA LEU A 590 15.55 14.59 -9.14
C LEU A 590 15.29 13.47 -8.13
N MET A 591 14.69 12.37 -8.57
CA MET A 591 14.41 11.19 -7.74
C MET A 591 15.69 10.51 -7.27
N GLY A 592 16.71 10.41 -8.13
CA GLY A 592 18.02 9.88 -7.79
C GLY A 592 18.68 10.67 -6.66
N GLY A 593 18.79 12.00 -6.79
CA GLY A 593 19.33 12.84 -5.71
C GLY A 593 18.53 12.75 -4.41
N TYR A 594 17.21 12.58 -4.48
CA TYR A 594 16.35 12.42 -3.31
C TYR A 594 16.50 11.05 -2.63
N TRP A 595 16.66 9.95 -3.40
CA TRP A 595 16.93 8.61 -2.87
C TRP A 595 18.36 8.47 -2.33
N VAL A 596 19.35 9.11 -2.95
CA VAL A 596 20.76 9.13 -2.49
C VAL A 596 20.92 9.92 -1.18
N THR A 597 20.18 11.02 -1.01
CA THR A 597 20.28 11.86 0.21
C THR A 597 19.27 11.55 1.31
N ASP A 598 18.31 10.64 1.05
CA ASP A 598 17.14 10.35 1.89
C ASP A 598 16.47 11.65 2.40
N CYS A 599 16.34 12.66 1.52
CA CYS A 599 15.78 13.96 1.92
C CYS A 599 14.28 13.87 2.24
N PHE A 600 13.59 12.94 1.59
CA PHE A 600 12.22 12.50 1.88
C PHE A 600 12.19 10.97 2.03
N PRO A 601 11.24 10.39 2.78
CA PRO A 601 11.10 8.95 2.90
C PRO A 601 10.96 8.29 1.52
N MET A 602 11.68 7.20 1.27
CA MET A 602 11.75 6.55 -0.06
C MET A 602 10.39 6.37 -0.75
N ALA A 603 9.32 6.00 -0.03
CA ALA A 603 7.97 5.85 -0.57
C ALA A 603 7.36 7.16 -1.11
N VAL A 604 7.65 8.29 -0.47
CA VAL A 604 7.17 9.63 -0.87
C VAL A 604 7.94 10.13 -2.09
N THR A 605 9.26 9.95 -2.10
CA THR A 605 10.09 10.17 -3.31
C THR A 605 9.57 9.34 -4.48
N SER A 606 9.13 8.10 -4.21
CA SER A 606 8.62 7.20 -5.24
C SER A 606 7.26 7.61 -5.81
N LEU A 607 6.50 8.54 -5.21
CA LEU A 607 5.26 9.08 -5.77
C LEU A 607 5.47 10.24 -6.76
N ILE A 608 6.69 10.79 -6.85
CA ILE A 608 7.03 11.92 -7.74
C ILE A 608 6.63 11.69 -9.21
N PRO A 609 6.75 10.49 -9.82
CA PRO A 609 6.29 10.23 -11.18
C PRO A 609 4.81 10.56 -11.40
N VAL A 610 3.93 10.27 -10.44
CA VAL A 610 2.47 10.50 -10.52
C VAL A 610 2.13 11.99 -10.72
N VAL A 611 3.02 12.87 -10.27
CA VAL A 611 2.91 14.32 -10.44
C VAL A 611 3.70 14.79 -11.66
N MET A 612 4.97 14.39 -11.77
CA MET A 612 5.91 14.97 -12.72
C MET A 612 5.78 14.44 -14.15
N PHE A 613 5.43 13.15 -14.35
CA PHE A 613 5.31 12.62 -15.71
C PHE A 613 4.11 13.16 -16.48
N PRO A 614 2.91 13.32 -15.89
CA PRO A 614 1.82 14.02 -16.56
C PRO A 614 2.18 15.48 -16.81
N ALA A 615 2.69 16.18 -15.80
CA ALA A 615 3.02 17.61 -15.87
C ALA A 615 4.10 17.95 -16.92
N LEU A 616 5.05 17.04 -17.17
CA LEU A 616 6.09 17.22 -18.20
C LEU A 616 5.74 16.55 -19.55
N GLY A 617 4.59 15.87 -19.65
CA GLY A 617 4.12 15.21 -20.86
C GLY A 617 4.82 13.88 -21.21
N ILE A 618 5.45 13.22 -20.23
CA ILE A 618 6.24 11.98 -20.41
C ILE A 618 5.34 10.74 -20.42
N LEU A 619 4.36 10.68 -19.50
CA LEU A 619 3.35 9.61 -19.41
C LEU A 619 2.04 10.19 -18.86
N SER A 620 0.91 9.63 -19.29
CA SER A 620 -0.40 9.97 -18.72
C SER A 620 -0.50 9.57 -17.24
N THR A 621 -1.41 10.21 -16.50
CA THR A 621 -1.64 9.87 -15.08
C THR A 621 -2.04 8.41 -14.91
N ALA A 622 -2.87 7.88 -15.82
CA ALA A 622 -3.35 6.50 -15.80
C ALA A 622 -2.20 5.49 -16.04
N ASN A 623 -1.38 5.70 -17.07
CA ASN A 623 -0.26 4.82 -17.39
C ASN A 623 0.81 4.85 -16.28
N THR A 624 0.99 6.01 -15.66
CA THR A 624 1.91 6.17 -14.52
C THR A 624 1.39 5.43 -13.27
N CYS A 625 0.10 5.55 -12.91
CA CYS A 625 -0.48 4.84 -11.77
C CYS A 625 -0.42 3.31 -11.93
N ALA A 626 -0.66 2.80 -13.14
CA ALA A 626 -0.62 1.37 -13.44
C ALA A 626 0.75 0.73 -13.15
N CYS A 627 1.84 1.50 -13.15
CA CYS A 627 3.18 0.99 -12.80
C CYS A 627 3.32 0.58 -11.32
N TYR A 628 2.40 0.99 -10.44
CA TYR A 628 2.46 0.75 -8.99
C TYR A 628 1.75 -0.54 -8.54
N MET A 629 1.19 -1.33 -9.48
CA MET A 629 0.77 -2.71 -9.18
C MET A 629 0.78 -3.59 -10.44
N ASN A 630 1.68 -4.57 -10.47
CA ASN A 630 1.85 -5.57 -11.53
C ASN A 630 2.07 -6.97 -10.91
N ASP A 631 2.27 -8.02 -11.72
CA ASP A 631 2.54 -9.38 -11.21
C ASP A 631 3.68 -9.38 -10.17
N THR A 632 4.78 -8.69 -10.46
CA THR A 632 5.97 -8.64 -9.61
C THR A 632 5.71 -7.98 -8.25
N ILE A 633 4.82 -6.97 -8.17
CA ILE A 633 4.40 -6.40 -6.88
C ILE A 633 3.43 -7.34 -6.14
N MET A 634 2.56 -8.08 -6.84
CA MET A 634 1.72 -9.10 -6.19
C MET A 634 2.53 -10.31 -5.69
N VAL A 635 3.60 -10.71 -6.40
CA VAL A 635 4.60 -11.69 -5.93
C VAL A 635 5.23 -11.21 -4.62
N PHE A 636 5.65 -9.94 -4.57
CA PHE A 636 6.24 -9.34 -3.38
C PHE A 636 5.27 -9.30 -2.19
N ILE A 637 4.01 -8.90 -2.43
CA ILE A 637 2.96 -8.86 -1.41
C ILE A 637 2.70 -10.26 -0.85
N GLY A 638 2.47 -11.27 -1.70
CA GLY A 638 2.28 -12.64 -1.25
C GLY A 638 3.51 -13.22 -0.55
N GLY A 639 4.72 -12.94 -1.07
CA GLY A 639 5.98 -13.36 -0.46
C GLY A 639 6.18 -12.80 0.96
N LEU A 640 5.82 -11.53 1.17
CA LEU A 640 5.81 -10.92 2.50
C LEU A 640 4.75 -11.52 3.43
N ILE A 641 3.55 -11.85 2.93
CA ILE A 641 2.51 -12.54 3.74
C ILE A 641 3.02 -13.91 4.19
N LEU A 642 3.65 -14.66 3.29
CA LEU A 642 4.28 -15.95 3.56
C LEU A 642 5.42 -15.82 4.59
N ALA A 643 6.29 -14.81 4.45
CA ALA A 643 7.34 -14.51 5.43
C ALA A 643 6.78 -14.16 6.82
N ILE A 644 5.74 -13.32 6.88
CA ILE A 644 5.07 -12.92 8.13
C ILE A 644 4.40 -14.13 8.80
N ALA A 645 3.86 -15.10 8.04
CA ALA A 645 3.31 -16.34 8.60
C ALA A 645 4.40 -17.25 9.23
N ILE A 646 5.57 -17.35 8.60
CA ILE A 646 6.75 -18.09 9.12
C ILE A 646 7.31 -17.40 10.38
N GLU A 647 7.24 -16.08 10.45
CA GLU A 647 7.56 -15.31 11.66
C GLU A 647 6.52 -15.56 12.77
N HIS A 648 5.23 -15.36 12.47
CA HIS A 648 4.11 -15.45 13.42
C HIS A 648 3.91 -16.85 14.02
N SER A 649 4.25 -17.91 13.29
CA SER A 649 4.23 -19.29 13.77
C SER A 649 5.46 -19.71 14.57
N ASN A 650 6.50 -18.87 14.68
CA ASN A 650 7.82 -19.20 15.26
C ASN A 650 8.58 -20.35 14.55
N LEU A 651 8.10 -20.82 13.40
CA LEU A 651 8.69 -21.92 12.62
C LEU A 651 10.19 -21.68 12.32
N HIS A 652 10.56 -20.44 12.03
CA HIS A 652 11.94 -20.01 11.82
C HIS A 652 12.87 -20.30 13.02
N LEU A 653 12.39 -20.13 14.28
CA LEU A 653 13.17 -20.44 15.48
C LEU A 653 13.39 -21.95 15.61
N ARG A 654 12.38 -22.77 15.31
CA ARG A 654 12.49 -24.23 15.36
C ARG A 654 13.46 -24.76 14.29
N ILE A 655 13.46 -24.18 13.10
CA ILE A 655 14.44 -24.47 12.05
C ILE A 655 15.86 -24.07 12.51
N ALA A 656 16.04 -22.84 12.99
CA ALA A 656 17.34 -22.32 13.43
C ALA A 656 17.97 -23.15 14.55
N LEU A 657 17.22 -23.40 15.64
CA LEU A 657 17.69 -24.22 16.76
C LEU A 657 17.84 -25.70 16.38
N GLY A 658 17.01 -26.21 15.46
CA GLY A 658 17.13 -27.55 14.90
C GLY A 658 18.44 -27.78 14.15
N VAL A 659 18.85 -26.83 13.30
CA VAL A 659 20.13 -26.90 12.56
C VAL A 659 21.32 -26.68 13.49
N MET A 660 21.27 -25.73 14.42
CA MET A 660 22.37 -25.54 15.37
C MET A 660 22.59 -26.78 16.26
N LYS A 661 21.53 -27.51 16.61
CA LYS A 661 21.59 -28.80 17.33
C LYS A 661 22.29 -29.90 16.52
N THR A 662 22.22 -29.90 15.19
CA THR A 662 22.85 -30.96 14.35
C THR A 662 24.27 -30.64 13.92
N VAL A 663 24.61 -29.37 13.68
CA VAL A 663 25.94 -28.96 13.19
C VAL A 663 27.02 -29.02 14.29
N GLY A 664 26.63 -28.81 15.56
CA GLY A 664 27.50 -28.96 16.73
C GLY A 664 28.20 -27.68 17.18
N CYS A 665 28.74 -27.70 18.41
CA CYS A 665 28.91 -26.49 19.22
C CYS A 665 30.29 -25.83 19.23
N SER A 666 31.28 -26.29 18.46
CA SER A 666 32.55 -25.56 18.34
C SER A 666 32.35 -24.23 17.61
N HIS A 667 33.07 -23.15 17.95
CA HIS A 667 32.87 -21.82 17.31
C HIS A 667 32.87 -21.89 15.77
N ALA A 668 33.72 -22.72 15.18
CA ALA A 668 33.78 -22.90 13.73
C ALA A 668 32.55 -23.61 13.13
N LYS A 669 31.99 -24.59 13.84
CA LYS A 669 30.79 -25.35 13.44
C LYS A 669 29.52 -24.54 13.68
N LEU A 670 29.40 -23.96 14.87
CA LEU A 670 28.29 -23.11 15.29
C LEU A 670 28.15 -21.88 14.38
N LEU A 671 29.25 -21.21 14.03
CA LEU A 671 29.26 -20.14 13.03
C LEU A 671 28.84 -20.64 11.63
N GLY A 672 29.25 -21.86 11.24
CA GLY A 672 28.82 -22.47 9.97
C GLY A 672 27.32 -22.73 9.92
N GLY A 673 26.76 -23.29 11.00
CA GLY A 673 25.32 -23.46 11.17
C GLY A 673 24.58 -22.12 11.14
N LEU A 674 25.11 -21.09 11.81
CA LEU A 674 24.58 -19.72 11.77
C LEU A 674 24.55 -19.15 10.35
N CYS A 675 25.65 -19.27 9.58
CA CYS A 675 25.73 -18.85 8.18
C CYS A 675 24.64 -19.56 7.35
N VAL A 676 24.61 -20.89 7.37
CA VAL A 676 23.63 -21.69 6.59
C VAL A 676 22.19 -21.35 6.95
N VAL A 677 21.86 -21.22 8.24
CA VAL A 677 20.51 -20.84 8.69
C VAL A 677 20.16 -19.41 8.25
N THR A 678 21.08 -18.46 8.37
CA THR A 678 20.79 -17.06 8.03
C THR A 678 20.62 -16.89 6.53
N THR A 679 21.48 -17.51 5.72
CA THR A 679 21.32 -17.58 4.25
C THR A 679 19.97 -18.21 3.89
N PHE A 680 19.63 -19.37 4.45
CA PHE A 680 18.39 -20.07 4.13
C PHE A 680 17.13 -19.31 4.56
N ILE A 681 17.11 -18.68 5.73
CA ILE A 681 15.96 -17.85 6.16
C ILE A 681 15.83 -16.63 5.23
N SER A 682 16.95 -16.01 4.86
CA SER A 682 16.93 -14.80 4.03
C SER A 682 16.55 -15.03 2.56
N MET A 683 16.52 -16.28 2.09
CA MET A 683 15.91 -16.65 0.80
C MET A 683 14.41 -16.40 0.74
N TRP A 684 13.72 -16.37 1.89
CA TRP A 684 12.25 -16.35 1.98
C TRP A 684 11.71 -15.19 2.83
N VAL A 685 12.57 -14.58 3.65
CA VAL A 685 12.27 -13.48 4.57
C VAL A 685 13.28 -12.37 4.31
N SER A 686 12.84 -11.10 4.26
CA SER A 686 13.74 -9.97 3.95
C SER A 686 15.01 -9.94 4.82
N ASN A 687 16.15 -9.59 4.24
CA ASN A 687 17.48 -9.55 4.89
C ASN A 687 17.46 -8.82 6.25
N THR A 688 16.73 -7.72 6.33
CA THR A 688 16.47 -6.94 7.55
C THR A 688 15.89 -7.80 8.68
N ALA A 689 14.81 -8.52 8.39
CA ALA A 689 14.14 -9.39 9.36
C ALA A 689 14.96 -10.65 9.66
N ALA A 690 15.61 -11.25 8.66
CA ALA A 690 16.53 -12.38 8.86
C ALA A 690 17.65 -12.02 9.86
N THR A 691 18.29 -10.84 9.69
CA THR A 691 19.29 -10.35 10.66
C THR A 691 18.67 -10.01 12.02
N ALA A 692 17.52 -9.33 12.05
CA ALA A 692 16.84 -8.96 13.30
C ALA A 692 16.42 -10.17 14.15
N MET A 693 16.06 -11.29 13.53
CA MET A 693 15.75 -12.56 14.21
C MET A 693 17.01 -13.28 14.71
N MET A 694 18.10 -13.26 13.93
CA MET A 694 19.33 -13.99 14.28
C MET A 694 20.16 -13.28 15.36
N VAL A 695 20.13 -11.95 15.45
CA VAL A 695 20.92 -11.19 16.44
C VAL A 695 20.57 -11.53 17.91
N PRO A 696 19.29 -11.61 18.33
CA PRO A 696 18.93 -12.09 19.67
C PRO A 696 19.37 -13.53 19.95
N ILE A 697 19.34 -14.41 18.94
CA ILE A 697 19.78 -15.81 19.05
C ILE A 697 21.30 -15.86 19.28
N ILE A 698 22.07 -15.06 18.53
CA ILE A 698 23.52 -14.90 18.70
C ILE A 698 23.85 -14.42 20.11
N PHE A 699 23.17 -13.38 20.61
CA PHE A 699 23.40 -12.89 21.96
C PHE A 699 23.00 -13.89 23.05
N ALA A 700 21.95 -14.68 22.85
CA ALA A 700 21.60 -15.76 23.76
C ALA A 700 22.72 -16.82 23.81
N VAL A 701 23.16 -17.34 22.67
CA VAL A 701 24.19 -18.41 22.63
C VAL A 701 25.55 -17.91 23.13
N LEU A 702 25.96 -16.67 22.80
CA LEU A 702 27.23 -16.11 23.26
C LEU A 702 27.25 -15.85 24.77
N ARG A 703 26.18 -15.31 25.37
CA ARG A 703 26.13 -15.00 26.83
C ARG A 703 26.29 -16.25 27.70
N GLU A 704 25.78 -17.38 27.22
CA GLU A 704 25.84 -18.64 27.96
C GLU A 704 27.28 -19.23 27.86
N LEU A 705 27.98 -19.01 26.73
CA LEU A 705 29.42 -19.28 26.59
C LEU A 705 30.29 -18.40 27.51
N GLU A 706 29.96 -17.11 27.65
CA GLU A 706 30.66 -16.16 28.53
C GLU A 706 30.60 -16.58 30.01
N GLN A 707 29.44 -17.02 30.49
CA GLN A 707 29.25 -17.53 31.85
C GLN A 707 30.08 -18.79 32.12
N VAL A 708 30.04 -19.78 31.22
CA VAL A 708 30.74 -21.06 31.37
C VAL A 708 32.26 -20.88 31.34
N LEU A 709 32.74 -19.96 30.51
CA LEU A 709 34.17 -19.67 30.38
C LEU A 709 34.69 -18.69 31.45
N ASN A 710 33.96 -18.38 32.53
CA ASN A 710 34.40 -17.47 33.59
C ASN A 710 34.98 -16.14 33.04
N ASN A 711 34.30 -15.52 32.09
CA ASN A 711 34.72 -14.29 31.37
C ASN A 711 35.99 -14.40 30.49
N PHE A 712 36.61 -15.58 30.30
CA PHE A 712 37.75 -15.75 29.37
C PHE A 712 37.40 -15.35 27.93
N CYS A 713 36.12 -15.52 27.55
CA CYS A 713 35.52 -15.06 26.30
C CYS A 713 34.36 -14.08 26.55
N ALA A 714 34.64 -12.95 27.20
CA ALA A 714 33.65 -11.87 27.37
C ALA A 714 33.07 -11.39 26.02
N LEU A 715 31.78 -11.04 25.97
CA LEU A 715 31.11 -10.51 24.78
C LEU A 715 31.59 -9.10 24.45
N PHE A 716 31.75 -8.29 25.50
CA PHE A 716 32.16 -6.90 25.44
C PHE A 716 33.34 -6.67 26.38
N LYS A 717 34.19 -5.70 26.03
CA LYS A 717 35.28 -5.21 26.88
C LYS A 717 35.13 -3.71 27.03
N ALA A 718 35.27 -3.23 28.27
CA ALA A 718 35.39 -1.81 28.55
C ALA A 718 36.84 -1.40 28.26
N GLU A 719 37.04 -0.51 27.28
CA GLU A 719 38.34 0.13 27.04
C GLU A 719 38.30 1.52 27.68
N VAL A 720 39.33 1.85 28.47
CA VAL A 720 39.50 3.18 29.08
C VAL A 720 40.17 4.08 28.06
N ASP A 721 39.58 5.25 27.80
CA ASP A 721 40.19 6.26 26.93
C ASP A 721 41.30 6.99 27.70
N PHE A 722 42.55 6.67 27.39
CA PHE A 722 43.72 7.30 28.00
C PHE A 722 43.88 8.79 27.62
N GLU A 723 43.21 9.27 26.57
CA GLU A 723 43.16 10.70 26.23
C GLU A 723 42.05 11.44 27.00
N ARG A 724 41.09 10.71 27.59
CA ARG A 724 39.94 11.26 28.35
C ARG A 724 39.58 10.38 29.55
N PRO A 725 40.39 10.35 30.62
CA PRO A 725 40.14 9.52 31.80
C PRO A 725 38.83 9.83 32.54
N ASP A 726 38.26 11.03 32.35
CA ASP A 726 36.97 11.44 32.94
C ASP A 726 35.75 10.90 32.17
N ALA A 727 35.94 10.28 31.00
CA ALA A 727 34.85 9.72 30.20
C ALA A 727 34.43 8.33 30.71
N PRO A 728 33.13 7.97 30.68
CA PRO A 728 32.70 6.61 30.96
C PRO A 728 33.34 5.64 29.94
N PRO A 729 33.91 4.50 30.39
CA PRO A 729 34.73 3.64 29.54
C PRO A 729 33.92 3.03 28.38
N GLU A 730 34.51 2.98 27.19
CA GLU A 730 33.78 2.60 25.98
C GLU A 730 33.60 1.08 25.90
N ILE A 731 32.34 0.64 25.83
CA ILE A 731 31.96 -0.78 25.78
C ILE A 731 32.05 -1.26 24.33
N ARG A 732 33.12 -2.02 24.01
CA ARG A 732 33.43 -2.50 22.66
C ARG A 732 33.25 -4.03 22.54
N PRO A 733 32.67 -4.55 21.44
CA PRO A 733 32.50 -5.99 21.24
C PRO A 733 33.83 -6.71 20.97
N THR A 734 33.98 -7.93 21.50
CA THR A 734 35.16 -8.77 21.20
C THR A 734 35.14 -9.31 19.76
N LYS A 735 36.30 -9.81 19.28
CA LYS A 735 36.43 -10.34 17.91
C LYS A 735 35.44 -11.47 17.60
N ILE A 736 35.05 -12.27 18.59
CA ILE A 736 34.08 -13.36 18.42
C ILE A 736 32.65 -12.79 18.31
N THR A 737 32.26 -11.85 19.18
CA THR A 737 30.98 -11.11 19.04
C THR A 737 30.89 -10.43 17.66
N LYS A 738 31.96 -9.75 17.21
CA LYS A 738 32.04 -9.17 15.86
C LYS A 738 31.86 -10.23 14.77
N ALA A 739 32.55 -11.37 14.86
CA ALA A 739 32.48 -12.45 13.87
C ALA A 739 31.07 -13.00 13.68
N TYR A 740 30.35 -13.30 14.76
CA TYR A 740 28.98 -13.82 14.69
C TYR A 740 28.00 -12.81 14.09
N LEU A 741 28.11 -11.55 14.51
CA LEU A 741 27.23 -10.49 14.00
C LEU A 741 27.49 -10.17 12.52
N LEU A 742 28.75 -10.03 12.10
CA LEU A 742 29.12 -9.83 10.70
C LEU A 742 28.68 -11.01 9.82
N ALA A 743 28.87 -12.24 10.28
CA ALA A 743 28.41 -13.43 9.57
C ALA A 743 26.89 -13.43 9.36
N ALA A 744 26.09 -13.03 10.35
CA ALA A 744 24.63 -12.93 10.21
C ALA A 744 24.23 -11.85 9.20
N ALA A 745 24.76 -10.62 9.32
CA ALA A 745 24.41 -9.56 8.38
C ALA A 745 24.77 -9.94 6.93
N TYR A 746 26.01 -10.40 6.70
CA TYR A 746 26.50 -10.71 5.36
C TYR A 746 25.83 -11.97 4.77
N CYS A 747 25.58 -13.02 5.56
CA CYS A 747 24.85 -14.19 5.07
C CYS A 747 23.36 -13.90 4.82
N SER A 748 22.74 -12.94 5.51
CA SER A 748 21.40 -12.47 5.13
C SER A 748 21.42 -11.78 3.76
N THR A 749 22.39 -10.89 3.54
CA THR A 749 22.55 -10.18 2.27
C THR A 749 22.79 -11.13 1.10
N PHE A 750 23.60 -12.17 1.27
CA PHE A 750 23.76 -13.22 0.26
C PHE A 750 22.50 -14.10 0.12
N GLY A 751 21.87 -14.53 1.22
CA GLY A 751 20.65 -15.35 1.19
C GLY A 751 19.50 -14.69 0.42
N GLY A 752 19.37 -13.37 0.54
CA GLY A 752 18.40 -12.56 -0.20
C GLY A 752 18.46 -12.74 -1.72
N THR A 753 19.64 -13.01 -2.31
CA THR A 753 19.76 -13.15 -3.77
C THR A 753 19.30 -14.52 -4.30
N GLY A 754 19.24 -15.55 -3.44
CA GLY A 754 18.97 -16.94 -3.83
C GLY A 754 17.56 -17.24 -4.35
N THR A 755 16.60 -16.33 -4.16
CA THR A 755 15.25 -16.42 -4.77
C THR A 755 14.80 -15.07 -5.28
N LEU A 756 13.75 -15.05 -6.08
CA LEU A 756 13.15 -13.80 -6.56
C LEU A 756 12.57 -12.94 -5.41
N VAL A 757 12.17 -13.54 -4.28
CA VAL A 757 11.44 -12.85 -3.19
C VAL A 757 12.35 -12.33 -2.07
N GLY A 758 13.54 -12.90 -1.87
CA GLY A 758 14.40 -12.61 -0.71
C GLY A 758 14.85 -11.15 -0.58
N THR A 759 15.11 -10.46 -1.70
CA THR A 759 15.51 -9.05 -1.74
C THR A 759 14.74 -8.26 -2.81
N GLY A 760 14.46 -6.98 -2.51
CA GLY A 760 13.71 -6.09 -3.40
C GLY A 760 14.40 -5.81 -4.74
N THR A 761 15.74 -5.94 -4.84
CA THR A 761 16.47 -5.71 -6.09
C THR A 761 16.07 -6.70 -7.17
N ASN A 762 15.85 -7.97 -6.81
CA ASN A 762 15.49 -9.04 -7.75
C ASN A 762 14.11 -8.78 -8.38
N LEU A 763 13.20 -8.21 -7.60
CA LEU A 763 11.86 -7.79 -8.03
C LEU A 763 11.91 -6.50 -8.85
N THR A 764 12.72 -5.51 -8.45
CA THR A 764 13.03 -4.34 -9.29
C THR A 764 13.55 -4.79 -10.65
N PHE A 765 14.46 -5.75 -10.71
CA PHE A 765 14.96 -6.28 -11.98
C PHE A 765 13.87 -6.96 -12.80
N LYS A 766 13.13 -7.94 -12.26
CA LYS A 766 12.08 -8.64 -13.04
C LYS A 766 11.06 -7.63 -13.60
N GLY A 767 10.57 -6.71 -12.78
CA GLY A 767 9.57 -5.73 -13.23
C GLY A 767 10.12 -4.66 -14.17
N ILE A 768 11.40 -4.28 -14.07
CA ILE A 768 12.06 -3.41 -15.07
C ILE A 768 12.27 -4.17 -16.38
N TYR A 769 12.76 -5.41 -16.32
CA TYR A 769 12.99 -6.26 -17.49
C TYR A 769 11.70 -6.54 -18.25
N GLU A 770 10.64 -7.02 -17.57
CA GLU A 770 9.31 -7.24 -18.17
C GLU A 770 8.64 -5.95 -18.67
N SER A 771 9.03 -4.77 -18.15
CA SER A 771 8.52 -3.47 -18.61
C SER A 771 9.31 -2.85 -19.78
N ILE A 772 10.53 -3.32 -20.06
CA ILE A 772 11.35 -2.88 -21.20
C ILE A 772 11.23 -3.89 -22.36
N PHE A 773 11.09 -5.18 -22.04
CA PHE A 773 11.06 -6.29 -22.99
C PHE A 773 9.76 -7.10 -22.88
N PRO A 774 8.59 -6.53 -23.24
CA PRO A 774 7.30 -7.20 -23.08
C PRO A 774 7.12 -8.42 -24.00
N GLU A 775 7.90 -8.51 -25.09
CA GLU A 775 7.92 -9.67 -26.02
C GLU A 775 8.90 -10.78 -25.58
N ALA A 776 9.76 -10.54 -24.59
CA ALA A 776 10.65 -11.57 -24.06
C ALA A 776 9.89 -12.52 -23.13
N GLU A 777 10.33 -13.78 -23.04
CA GLU A 777 9.82 -14.67 -21.99
C GLU A 777 10.22 -14.12 -20.61
N GLY A 778 9.21 -13.79 -19.80
CA GLY A 778 9.39 -13.25 -18.45
C GLY A 778 10.04 -14.27 -17.51
N ILE A 779 11.06 -13.83 -16.79
CA ILE A 779 11.91 -14.70 -15.96
C ILE A 779 11.08 -15.32 -14.84
N SER A 780 11.05 -16.66 -14.78
CA SER A 780 10.30 -17.36 -13.73
C SER A 780 11.06 -17.39 -12.40
N PHE A 781 10.32 -17.66 -11.32
CA PHE A 781 10.92 -17.96 -10.03
C PHE A 781 11.94 -19.12 -10.12
N THR A 782 11.68 -20.12 -10.96
CA THR A 782 12.54 -21.30 -11.13
C THR A 782 13.87 -20.95 -11.78
N ASP A 783 13.86 -20.17 -12.87
CA ASP A 783 15.07 -19.79 -13.61
C ASP A 783 15.99 -18.94 -12.72
N TRP A 784 15.42 -17.96 -12.03
CA TRP A 784 16.15 -17.13 -11.07
C TRP A 784 16.78 -17.96 -9.95
N MET A 785 16.04 -18.90 -9.38
CA MET A 785 16.55 -19.76 -8.31
C MET A 785 17.67 -20.68 -8.81
N ILE A 786 17.54 -21.30 -9.99
CA ILE A 786 18.58 -22.17 -10.56
C ILE A 786 19.85 -21.38 -10.90
N ALA A 787 19.72 -20.15 -11.40
CA ALA A 787 20.87 -19.27 -11.66
C ALA A 787 21.55 -18.78 -10.38
N SER A 788 20.78 -18.29 -9.40
CA SER A 788 21.30 -17.55 -8.24
C SER A 788 21.63 -18.41 -7.02
N PHE A 789 21.01 -19.58 -6.84
CA PHE A 789 21.25 -20.44 -5.68
C PHE A 789 22.71 -20.91 -5.52
N PRO A 790 23.44 -21.34 -6.57
CA PRO A 790 24.81 -21.83 -6.40
C PRO A 790 25.79 -20.71 -5.98
N GLN A 791 25.69 -19.52 -6.56
CA GLN A 791 26.53 -18.37 -6.18
C GLN A 791 26.22 -17.85 -4.78
N MET A 792 24.95 -17.87 -4.36
CA MET A 792 24.56 -17.62 -2.95
C MET A 792 25.28 -18.59 -2.01
N CYS A 793 25.34 -19.88 -2.35
CA CYS A 793 26.05 -20.88 -1.55
C CYS A 793 27.57 -20.63 -1.52
N VAL A 794 28.18 -20.32 -2.66
CA VAL A 794 29.62 -19.99 -2.75
C VAL A 794 29.94 -18.74 -1.92
N ASN A 795 29.21 -17.65 -2.07
CA ASN A 795 29.42 -16.42 -1.31
C ASN A 795 29.18 -16.60 0.20
N SER A 796 28.18 -17.40 0.60
CA SER A 796 27.93 -17.74 2.02
C SER A 796 29.07 -18.59 2.61
N PHE A 797 29.63 -19.53 1.84
CA PHE A 797 30.79 -20.32 2.24
C PHE A 797 32.07 -19.47 2.34
N LEU A 798 32.30 -18.57 1.39
CA LEU A 798 33.40 -17.60 1.44
C LEU A 798 33.26 -16.65 2.64
N THR A 799 32.03 -16.26 3.02
CA THR A 799 31.75 -15.50 4.24
C THR A 799 32.19 -16.25 5.49
N TRP A 800 31.77 -17.51 5.65
CA TRP A 800 32.18 -18.37 6.77
C TRP A 800 33.70 -18.55 6.84
N LEU A 801 34.36 -18.79 5.70
CA LEU A 801 35.81 -18.95 5.63
C LEU A 801 36.54 -17.64 5.98
N TYR A 802 36.12 -16.51 5.39
CA TYR A 802 36.68 -15.18 5.66
C TYR A 802 36.61 -14.84 7.16
N VAL A 803 35.44 -14.98 7.78
CA VAL A 803 35.24 -14.64 9.20
C VAL A 803 36.13 -15.51 10.10
N ARG A 804 36.31 -16.80 9.78
CA ARG A 804 37.21 -17.70 10.52
C ARG A 804 38.70 -17.33 10.37
N ILE A 805 39.13 -16.86 9.21
CA ILE A 805 40.52 -16.42 8.96
C ILE A 805 40.81 -15.08 9.66
N ALA A 806 39.89 -14.12 9.53
CA ALA A 806 40.06 -12.75 10.03
C ALA A 806 39.93 -12.67 11.56
N TYR A 807 38.91 -13.30 12.15
CA TYR A 807 38.53 -13.08 13.56
C TYR A 807 38.78 -14.27 14.50
N MET A 808 38.86 -15.51 13.98
CA MET A 808 39.08 -16.73 14.77
C MET A 808 40.46 -17.37 14.57
N GLY A 809 41.38 -16.68 13.88
CA GLY A 809 42.78 -17.10 13.78
C GLY A 809 43.04 -18.41 13.02
N TYR A 810 42.14 -18.85 12.12
CA TYR A 810 42.21 -20.19 11.49
C TYR A 810 43.56 -20.51 10.80
N LEU A 811 44.16 -19.55 10.09
CA LEU A 811 45.49 -19.69 9.46
C LEU A 811 46.66 -19.27 10.38
N ARG A 812 46.38 -19.03 11.67
CA ARG A 812 47.33 -18.52 12.68
C ARG A 812 47.12 -19.26 14.03
N PRO A 813 47.31 -20.59 14.09
CA PRO A 813 46.89 -21.43 15.23
C PRO A 813 47.56 -21.09 16.56
N HIS A 814 48.77 -20.50 16.54
CA HIS A 814 49.47 -20.04 17.75
C HIS A 814 49.11 -18.60 18.18
N SER A 815 48.12 -17.96 17.54
CA SER A 815 47.70 -16.60 17.89
C SER A 815 46.77 -16.58 19.11
N LYS A 816 46.79 -15.47 19.85
CA LYS A 816 45.84 -15.21 20.95
C LYS A 816 44.37 -15.31 20.50
N ASP A 817 44.08 -14.94 19.25
CA ASP A 817 42.75 -15.05 18.66
C ASP A 817 42.29 -16.51 18.50
N ALA A 818 43.20 -17.40 18.04
CA ALA A 818 42.91 -18.83 17.92
C ALA A 818 42.72 -19.52 19.29
N GLN A 819 43.48 -19.08 20.31
CA GLN A 819 43.33 -19.57 21.69
C GLN A 819 41.95 -19.21 22.25
N VAL A 820 41.54 -17.93 22.15
CA VAL A 820 40.22 -17.46 22.63
C VAL A 820 39.06 -18.05 21.80
N ALA A 821 39.30 -18.41 20.53
CA ALA A 821 38.31 -19.11 19.70
C ALA A 821 38.13 -20.60 20.05
N SER A 822 38.98 -21.19 20.90
CA SER A 822 38.81 -22.58 21.36
C SER A 822 37.87 -22.64 22.57
N ILE A 823 36.76 -23.37 22.45
CA ILE A 823 35.70 -23.45 23.47
C ILE A 823 36.04 -24.42 24.61
N GLY A 824 36.97 -25.36 24.37
CA GLY A 824 37.18 -26.51 25.26
C GLY A 824 36.00 -27.49 25.24
N ARG A 825 36.16 -28.63 25.91
CA ARG A 825 35.14 -29.69 25.91
C ARG A 825 33.91 -29.35 26.76
N GLU A 826 34.09 -28.53 27.79
CA GLU A 826 33.05 -28.14 28.75
C GLU A 826 32.09 -27.11 28.13
N GLY A 827 32.62 -26.06 27.49
CA GLY A 827 31.79 -25.08 26.77
C GLY A 827 30.98 -25.70 25.63
N GLU A 828 31.53 -26.69 24.92
CA GLU A 828 30.77 -27.44 23.89
C GLU A 828 29.62 -28.24 24.50
N VAL A 829 29.76 -28.78 25.71
CA VAL A 829 28.67 -29.47 26.42
C VAL A 829 27.58 -28.49 26.85
N VAL A 830 27.94 -27.34 27.45
CA VAL A 830 26.92 -26.39 27.93
C VAL A 830 26.23 -25.67 26.76
N THR A 831 26.94 -25.33 25.67
CA THR A 831 26.28 -24.79 24.47
C THR A 831 25.30 -25.80 23.86
N ASN A 832 25.63 -27.10 23.88
CA ASN A 832 24.67 -28.16 23.50
C ASN A 832 23.45 -28.18 24.44
N GLN A 833 23.65 -28.09 25.76
CA GLN A 833 22.57 -28.07 26.75
C GLN A 833 21.65 -26.85 26.54
N VAL A 834 22.21 -25.65 26.38
CA VAL A 834 21.50 -24.40 26.11
C VAL A 834 20.68 -24.49 24.83
N ILE A 835 21.25 -24.96 23.72
CA ILE A 835 20.52 -25.12 22.45
C ILE A 835 19.40 -26.15 22.61
N GLN A 836 19.64 -27.25 23.33
CA GLN A 836 18.62 -28.27 23.60
C GLN A 836 17.51 -27.76 24.52
N GLU A 837 17.83 -26.94 25.53
CA GLU A 837 16.84 -26.34 26.42
C GLU A 837 16.01 -25.28 25.71
N ARG A 838 16.63 -24.37 24.95
CA ARG A 838 15.91 -23.41 24.08
C ARG A 838 15.00 -24.12 23.09
N TYR A 839 15.45 -25.24 22.50
CA TYR A 839 14.63 -26.08 21.61
C TYR A 839 13.49 -26.81 22.36
N LYS A 840 13.73 -27.26 23.60
CA LYS A 840 12.72 -27.88 24.46
C LYS A 840 11.65 -26.88 24.92
N ASN A 841 12.04 -25.62 25.13
CA ASN A 841 11.16 -24.53 25.53
C ASN A 841 10.24 -24.04 24.37
N LEU A 842 10.55 -24.40 23.11
CA LEU A 842 9.60 -24.31 21.99
C LEU A 842 8.50 -25.40 22.00
N GLY A 843 8.56 -26.35 22.94
CA GLY A 843 7.59 -27.43 23.09
C GLY A 843 7.53 -28.40 21.90
N THR A 844 6.48 -29.22 21.87
CA THR A 844 6.12 -30.04 20.70
C THR A 844 5.73 -29.16 19.51
N ILE A 845 6.01 -29.61 18.28
CA ILE A 845 5.60 -28.88 17.08
C ILE A 845 4.07 -28.71 17.04
N THR A 846 3.63 -27.48 16.78
CA THR A 846 2.21 -27.09 16.82
C THR A 846 1.52 -27.28 15.47
N PHE A 847 0.18 -27.34 15.47
CA PHE A 847 -0.60 -27.36 14.22
C PHE A 847 -0.39 -26.08 13.39
N HIS A 848 -0.17 -24.93 14.05
CA HIS A 848 0.16 -23.66 13.41
C HIS A 848 1.47 -23.73 12.63
N GLU A 849 2.54 -24.27 13.24
CA GLU A 849 3.82 -24.50 12.57
C GLU A 849 3.72 -25.51 11.42
N ILE A 850 2.99 -26.62 11.61
CA ILE A 850 2.77 -27.62 10.56
C ILE A 850 1.98 -27.02 9.39
N GLY A 851 0.92 -26.26 9.66
CA GLY A 851 0.08 -25.62 8.65
C GLY A 851 0.88 -24.61 7.81
N VAL A 852 1.65 -23.74 8.47
CA VAL A 852 2.51 -22.77 7.77
C VAL A 852 3.62 -23.48 6.98
N ALA A 853 4.29 -24.49 7.56
CA ALA A 853 5.32 -25.25 6.85
C ALA A 853 4.75 -25.99 5.61
N THR A 854 3.58 -26.62 5.75
CA THR A 854 2.92 -27.35 4.66
C THR A 854 2.56 -26.40 3.51
N LEU A 855 1.97 -25.23 3.84
CA LEU A 855 1.63 -24.22 2.85
C LEU A 855 2.86 -23.56 2.21
N PHE A 856 3.93 -23.34 2.97
CA PHE A 856 5.22 -22.86 2.45
C PHE A 856 5.82 -23.82 1.43
N PHE A 857 5.97 -25.10 1.77
CA PHE A 857 6.49 -26.09 0.82
C PHE A 857 5.55 -26.29 -0.39
N THR A 858 4.22 -26.14 -0.20
CA THR A 858 3.26 -26.11 -1.32
C THR A 858 3.50 -24.90 -2.23
N CYS A 859 3.78 -23.71 -1.71
CA CYS A 859 4.10 -22.53 -2.51
C CYS A 859 5.39 -22.72 -3.31
N VAL A 860 6.44 -23.24 -2.67
CA VAL A 860 7.73 -23.53 -3.32
C VAL A 860 7.57 -24.58 -4.42
N PHE A 861 6.80 -25.65 -4.18
CA PHE A 861 6.46 -26.64 -5.21
C PHE A 861 5.70 -26.01 -6.39
N LEU A 862 4.67 -25.19 -6.11
CA LEU A 862 3.89 -24.53 -7.16
C LEU A 862 4.74 -23.52 -7.97
N TRP A 863 5.68 -22.79 -7.37
CA TRP A 863 6.63 -21.97 -8.14
C TRP A 863 7.54 -22.84 -9.02
N ILE A 864 8.24 -23.82 -8.43
CA ILE A 864 9.22 -24.67 -9.15
C ILE A 864 8.59 -25.32 -10.38
N PHE A 865 7.41 -25.93 -10.24
CA PHE A 865 6.73 -26.64 -11.31
C PHE A 865 5.79 -25.77 -12.17
N ARG A 866 5.79 -24.43 -11.99
CA ARG A 866 4.93 -23.49 -12.77
C ARG A 866 5.17 -23.64 -14.27
N LYS A 867 6.42 -23.40 -14.69
CA LYS A 867 6.95 -23.59 -16.05
C LYS A 867 8.43 -23.95 -15.90
N PRO A 868 8.78 -25.23 -15.66
CA PRO A 868 10.14 -25.64 -15.28
C PRO A 868 11.09 -25.83 -16.48
N GLY A 869 10.66 -25.54 -17.71
CA GLY A 869 11.48 -25.62 -18.93
C GLY A 869 11.72 -27.05 -19.46
N PHE A 870 12.05 -28.01 -18.58
CA PHE A 870 12.37 -29.39 -18.98
C PHE A 870 11.15 -30.32 -19.15
N ILE A 871 10.01 -29.97 -18.55
CA ILE A 871 8.70 -30.64 -18.68
C ILE A 871 7.63 -29.54 -18.80
N ARG A 872 6.51 -29.81 -19.48
CA ARG A 872 5.37 -28.88 -19.51
C ARG A 872 4.91 -28.51 -18.10
N GLY A 873 4.84 -27.22 -17.83
CA GLY A 873 4.49 -26.69 -16.52
C GLY A 873 3.03 -26.90 -16.16
N TRP A 874 2.67 -26.83 -14.86
CA TRP A 874 1.26 -26.94 -14.49
C TRP A 874 0.42 -25.77 -15.02
N SER A 875 1.01 -24.60 -15.29
CA SER A 875 0.27 -23.50 -15.92
C SER A 875 -0.20 -23.88 -17.33
N GLU A 876 0.74 -24.36 -18.15
CA GLU A 876 0.55 -24.83 -19.53
C GLU A 876 -0.37 -26.06 -19.65
N VAL A 877 -0.63 -26.76 -18.54
CA VAL A 877 -1.54 -27.90 -18.46
C VAL A 877 -2.95 -27.50 -18.01
N ILE A 878 -3.11 -26.35 -17.32
CA ILE A 878 -4.40 -25.87 -16.82
C ILE A 878 -5.04 -24.84 -17.77
N THR A 879 -4.26 -23.93 -18.37
CA THR A 879 -4.76 -22.88 -19.27
C THR A 879 -3.75 -22.41 -20.32
N ASP A 880 -4.25 -22.06 -21.50
CA ASP A 880 -3.49 -21.40 -22.58
C ASP A 880 -3.21 -19.89 -22.32
N ILE A 881 -3.62 -19.35 -21.16
CA ILE A 881 -3.39 -17.95 -20.75
C ILE A 881 -2.16 -17.84 -19.85
N ASP A 882 -1.45 -16.69 -19.92
CA ASP A 882 -0.27 -16.36 -19.11
C ASP A 882 -0.56 -16.35 -17.59
N VAL A 883 -0.15 -17.45 -16.92
CA VAL A 883 -0.15 -17.63 -15.46
C VAL A 883 1.25 -17.34 -14.90
N ARG A 884 1.40 -16.22 -14.19
CA ARG A 884 2.68 -15.76 -13.61
C ARG A 884 2.84 -16.10 -12.12
N ASP A 885 3.93 -15.64 -11.51
CA ASP A 885 4.40 -16.08 -10.18
C ASP A 885 3.52 -15.60 -9.01
N SER A 886 2.68 -14.57 -9.20
CA SER A 886 1.76 -14.13 -8.15
C SER A 886 0.66 -15.16 -7.87
N VAL A 887 0.26 -15.96 -8.86
CA VAL A 887 -0.84 -16.93 -8.72
C VAL A 887 -0.58 -17.97 -7.61
N PRO A 888 0.56 -18.71 -7.58
CA PRO A 888 0.90 -19.59 -6.47
C PRO A 888 0.87 -18.94 -5.09
N VAL A 889 1.48 -17.76 -4.95
CA VAL A 889 1.73 -17.18 -3.63
C VAL A 889 0.52 -16.43 -3.08
N ILE A 890 -0.30 -15.82 -3.93
CA ILE A 890 -1.60 -15.27 -3.52
C ILE A 890 -2.59 -16.41 -3.24
N PHE A 891 -2.56 -17.52 -3.99
CA PHE A 891 -3.36 -18.71 -3.68
C PHE A 891 -3.02 -19.28 -2.30
N VAL A 892 -1.73 -19.49 -2.02
CA VAL A 892 -1.28 -19.95 -0.70
C VAL A 892 -1.58 -18.92 0.40
N SER A 893 -1.45 -17.63 0.12
CA SER A 893 -1.84 -16.56 1.06
C SER A 893 -3.33 -16.62 1.42
N ILE A 894 -4.22 -16.84 0.44
CA ILE A 894 -5.67 -17.03 0.67
C ILE A 894 -5.93 -18.29 1.52
N LEU A 895 -5.22 -19.40 1.25
CA LEU A 895 -5.33 -20.63 2.05
C LEU A 895 -4.91 -20.44 3.53
N MET A 896 -3.99 -19.52 3.84
CA MET A 896 -3.60 -19.22 5.22
C MET A 896 -4.72 -18.60 6.06
N PHE A 897 -5.76 -18.03 5.44
CA PHE A 897 -6.96 -17.55 6.13
C PHE A 897 -8.00 -18.66 6.33
N PHE A 898 -8.07 -19.64 5.42
CA PHE A 898 -9.00 -20.77 5.52
C PHE A 898 -8.54 -21.86 6.50
N ILE A 899 -7.24 -22.14 6.59
CA ILE A 899 -6.74 -23.18 7.50
C ILE A 899 -6.69 -22.61 8.93
N PRO A 900 -7.35 -23.25 9.92
CA PRO A 900 -7.32 -22.80 11.31
C PRO A 900 -5.94 -22.99 11.95
N LYS A 901 -5.53 -22.08 12.84
CA LYS A 901 -4.27 -22.20 13.61
C LYS A 901 -4.28 -23.34 14.63
N ASP A 902 -5.45 -23.70 15.15
CA ASP A 902 -5.63 -24.79 16.10
C ASP A 902 -6.75 -25.77 15.67
N PRO A 903 -6.55 -27.09 15.79
CA PRO A 903 -7.50 -28.10 15.34
C PRO A 903 -8.64 -28.31 16.37
N SER A 904 -9.02 -27.27 17.11
CA SER A 904 -10.04 -27.33 18.18
C SER A 904 -11.41 -27.78 17.67
N PHE A 905 -11.70 -27.52 16.39
CA PHE A 905 -12.91 -27.98 15.70
C PHE A 905 -13.09 -29.51 15.74
N ILE A 906 -12.01 -30.30 15.81
CA ILE A 906 -12.08 -31.77 15.92
C ILE A 906 -12.78 -32.19 17.24
N TYR A 907 -12.62 -31.40 18.30
CA TYR A 907 -13.22 -31.68 19.61
C TYR A 907 -14.67 -31.16 19.77
N SER A 908 -15.27 -30.60 18.71
CA SER A 908 -16.69 -30.15 18.72
C SER A 908 -17.66 -31.25 19.15
N TYR A 909 -17.40 -32.49 18.75
CA TYR A 909 -18.18 -33.68 19.11
C TYR A 909 -17.61 -34.47 20.29
N SER A 910 -16.66 -33.90 21.05
CA SER A 910 -16.11 -34.59 22.23
C SER A 910 -17.18 -34.85 23.28
N GLN A 911 -17.16 -36.03 23.90
CA GLN A 911 -18.07 -36.36 25.02
C GLN A 911 -17.80 -35.47 26.24
N ASP A 912 -16.57 -34.99 26.40
CA ASP A 912 -16.16 -34.05 27.45
C ASP A 912 -16.59 -32.61 27.10
N PRO A 913 -17.52 -31.98 27.86
CA PRO A 913 -17.98 -30.62 27.57
C PRO A 913 -16.89 -29.55 27.72
N ALA A 914 -15.86 -29.78 28.55
CA ALA A 914 -14.78 -28.82 28.78
C ALA A 914 -13.78 -28.76 27.62
N LYS A 915 -13.72 -29.81 26.77
CA LYS A 915 -12.86 -29.87 25.58
C LYS A 915 -13.50 -29.29 24.32
N ARG A 916 -14.78 -28.93 24.33
CA ARG A 916 -15.48 -28.37 23.18
C ARG A 916 -15.05 -26.90 22.93
N PRO A 917 -14.77 -26.49 21.69
CA PRO A 917 -14.42 -25.10 21.38
C PRO A 917 -15.58 -24.15 21.71
N LYS A 918 -15.31 -23.14 22.54
CA LYS A 918 -16.27 -22.06 22.86
C LYS A 918 -16.25 -20.89 21.86
N ARG A 919 -15.27 -20.87 20.96
CA ARG A 919 -15.08 -19.86 19.90
C ARG A 919 -14.46 -20.54 18.68
N SER A 920 -14.61 -19.94 17.49
CA SER A 920 -13.86 -20.40 16.31
C SER A 920 -12.36 -20.25 16.52
N SER A 921 -11.58 -21.14 15.91
CA SER A 921 -10.16 -20.85 15.64
C SER A 921 -10.07 -19.69 14.65
N GLU A 922 -9.03 -18.87 14.81
CA GLU A 922 -8.55 -17.95 13.78
C GLU A 922 -7.78 -18.75 12.70
N GLY A 923 -7.53 -18.14 11.53
CA GLY A 923 -6.63 -18.70 10.51
C GLY A 923 -5.15 -18.73 10.95
N LEU A 924 -4.29 -19.36 10.15
CA LEU A 924 -2.82 -19.37 10.35
C LEU A 924 -2.22 -17.94 10.37
N ILE A 925 -2.87 -16.99 9.69
CA ILE A 925 -2.60 -15.56 9.74
C ILE A 925 -3.91 -14.77 9.80
N THR A 926 -3.86 -13.54 10.31
CA THR A 926 -5.00 -12.59 10.31
C THR A 926 -4.59 -11.26 9.69
N TRP A 927 -5.55 -10.52 9.12
CA TRP A 927 -5.25 -9.28 8.40
C TRP A 927 -4.52 -8.26 9.28
N LYS A 928 -4.88 -8.17 10.56
CA LYS A 928 -4.25 -7.28 11.55
C LYS A 928 -2.76 -7.54 11.74
N VAL A 929 -2.29 -8.79 11.58
CA VAL A 929 -0.86 -9.15 11.66
C VAL A 929 -0.12 -8.71 10.40
N ILE A 930 -0.76 -8.78 9.22
CA ILE A 930 -0.20 -8.28 7.96
C ILE A 930 -0.14 -6.75 8.00
N GLU A 931 -1.26 -6.09 8.27
CA GLU A 931 -1.41 -4.63 8.28
C GLU A 931 -0.39 -3.92 9.19
N THR A 932 -0.05 -4.53 10.33
CA THR A 932 0.94 -4.00 11.28
C THR A 932 2.40 -4.33 10.97
N LYS A 933 2.68 -5.43 10.25
CA LYS A 933 4.06 -5.87 9.93
C LYS A 933 4.52 -5.58 8.49
N MET A 934 3.59 -5.35 7.57
CA MET A 934 3.90 -5.23 6.15
C MET A 934 4.61 -3.90 5.83
N PRO A 935 5.81 -3.94 5.21
CA PRO A 935 6.58 -2.73 4.86
C PRO A 935 6.03 -2.08 3.58
N TRP A 936 4.85 -1.46 3.67
CA TRP A 936 4.14 -0.84 2.54
C TRP A 936 4.98 0.17 1.74
N SER A 937 5.98 0.79 2.35
CA SER A 937 6.92 1.69 1.68
C SER A 937 7.68 1.04 0.52
N LEU A 938 7.94 -0.27 0.59
CA LEU A 938 8.65 -1.01 -0.46
C LEU A 938 7.77 -1.26 -1.69
N MET A 939 6.44 -1.37 -1.52
CA MET A 939 5.47 -1.47 -2.63
C MET A 939 5.56 -0.23 -3.54
N PHE A 940 5.55 0.97 -2.94
CA PHE A 940 5.72 2.22 -3.69
C PHE A 940 7.11 2.36 -4.30
N LEU A 941 8.16 1.87 -3.63
CA LEU A 941 9.53 1.96 -4.13
C LEU A 941 9.77 1.11 -5.38
N LEU A 942 9.16 -0.08 -5.46
CA LEU A 942 9.11 -0.88 -6.69
C LEU A 942 8.31 -0.15 -7.77
N GLY A 943 7.11 0.33 -7.45
CA GLY A 943 6.22 1.02 -8.40
C GLY A 943 6.81 2.30 -9.01
N GLY A 944 7.51 3.11 -8.21
CA GLY A 944 8.24 4.29 -8.68
C GLY A 944 9.42 3.95 -9.60
N GLY A 945 10.09 2.82 -9.36
CA GLY A 945 11.13 2.28 -10.25
C GLY A 945 10.57 1.82 -11.59
N PHE A 946 9.45 1.11 -11.60
CA PHE A 946 8.77 0.70 -12.84
C PHE A 946 8.23 1.90 -13.62
N ALA A 947 7.74 2.93 -12.92
CA ALA A 947 7.41 4.21 -13.55
C ALA A 947 8.65 4.86 -14.20
N ILE A 948 9.77 4.99 -13.48
CA ILE A 948 11.04 5.50 -14.05
C ILE A 948 11.42 4.74 -15.30
N SER A 949 11.43 3.41 -15.26
CA SER A 949 11.76 2.56 -16.41
C SER A 949 10.87 2.86 -17.61
N ARG A 950 9.54 2.81 -17.44
CA ARG A 950 8.59 3.06 -18.52
C ARG A 950 8.66 4.48 -19.07
N GLY A 951 8.87 5.49 -18.22
CA GLY A 951 9.08 6.88 -18.65
C GLY A 951 10.41 7.09 -19.38
N SER A 952 11.46 6.38 -18.99
CA SER A 952 12.80 6.43 -19.61
C SER A 952 12.82 5.82 -21.01
N VAL A 953 11.98 4.81 -21.27
CA VAL A 953 11.74 4.26 -22.61
C VAL A 953 10.82 5.18 -23.41
N ALA A 954 9.64 5.53 -22.87
CA ALA A 954 8.64 6.34 -23.58
C ALA A 954 9.13 7.74 -23.99
N SER A 955 10.09 8.31 -23.27
CA SER A 955 10.73 9.57 -23.62
C SER A 955 11.86 9.47 -24.65
N GLY A 956 12.42 8.27 -24.88
CA GLY A 956 13.69 8.12 -25.60
C GLY A 956 14.94 8.47 -24.77
N MET A 957 14.80 8.89 -23.50
CA MET A 957 15.94 9.22 -22.63
C MET A 957 16.96 8.09 -22.56
N ALA A 958 16.50 6.86 -22.32
CA ALA A 958 17.39 5.72 -22.16
C ALA A 958 18.11 5.35 -23.47
N LYS A 959 17.53 5.67 -24.65
CA LYS A 959 18.22 5.56 -25.95
C LYS A 959 19.42 6.53 -26.03
N ARG A 960 19.23 7.82 -25.70
CA ARG A 960 20.32 8.83 -25.69
C ARG A 960 21.47 8.44 -24.76
N VAL A 961 21.15 7.81 -23.62
CA VAL A 961 22.20 7.33 -22.69
C VAL A 961 22.92 6.10 -23.26
N GLY A 962 22.21 5.19 -23.93
CA GLY A 962 22.83 4.10 -24.70
C GLY A 962 23.78 4.60 -25.79
N GLU A 963 23.36 5.61 -26.57
CA GLU A 963 24.17 6.27 -27.61
C GLU A 963 25.48 6.86 -27.03
N ALA A 964 25.44 7.45 -25.83
CA ALA A 964 26.63 7.97 -25.16
C ALA A 964 27.60 6.88 -24.67
N LEU A 965 27.15 5.63 -24.53
CA LEU A 965 27.93 4.49 -24.02
C LEU A 965 28.48 3.58 -25.14
N VAL A 966 28.16 3.87 -26.41
CA VAL A 966 28.68 3.16 -27.61
C VAL A 966 30.21 2.96 -27.62
N PRO A 967 31.06 3.92 -27.15
CA PRO A 967 32.51 3.69 -27.08
C PRO A 967 32.95 2.48 -26.25
N LEU A 968 32.10 1.97 -25.35
CA LEU A 968 32.40 0.76 -24.57
C LEU A 968 32.31 -0.53 -25.40
N ARG A 969 31.69 -0.53 -26.60
CA ARG A 969 31.63 -1.71 -27.51
C ARG A 969 33.01 -2.24 -27.91
N TYR A 970 34.05 -1.42 -27.84
CA TYR A 970 35.43 -1.84 -28.11
C TYR A 970 36.09 -2.63 -26.96
N LEU A 971 35.43 -2.75 -25.80
CA LEU A 971 35.90 -3.55 -24.66
C LEU A 971 35.31 -4.97 -24.69
N PRO A 972 36.05 -6.01 -24.23
CA PRO A 972 35.49 -7.34 -24.09
C PRO A 972 34.28 -7.36 -23.14
N PRO A 973 33.20 -8.11 -23.40
CA PRO A 973 31.99 -8.12 -22.58
C PRO A 973 32.22 -8.40 -21.08
N ILE A 974 33.22 -9.23 -20.73
CA ILE A 974 33.60 -9.52 -19.34
C ILE A 974 34.25 -8.31 -18.63
N VAL A 975 34.92 -7.41 -19.37
CA VAL A 975 35.47 -6.17 -18.84
C VAL A 975 34.34 -5.15 -18.59
N ILE A 976 33.39 -5.04 -19.53
CA ILE A 976 32.18 -4.22 -19.36
C ILE A 976 31.40 -4.69 -18.12
N LEU A 977 31.18 -6.01 -18.01
CA LEU A 977 30.57 -6.64 -16.84
C LEU A 977 31.30 -6.29 -15.53
N ALA A 978 32.62 -6.43 -15.48
CA ALA A 978 33.40 -6.13 -14.28
C ALA A 978 33.33 -4.65 -13.88
N VAL A 979 33.34 -3.72 -14.86
CA VAL A 979 33.20 -2.27 -14.62
C VAL A 979 31.81 -1.92 -14.08
N VAL A 980 30.74 -2.46 -14.69
CA VAL A 980 29.36 -2.29 -14.21
C VAL A 980 29.22 -2.84 -12.79
N CYS A 981 29.66 -4.08 -12.55
CA CYS A 981 29.55 -4.71 -11.24
C CYS A 981 30.30 -3.94 -10.14
N LEU A 982 31.51 -3.44 -10.45
CA LEU A 982 32.28 -2.59 -9.53
C LEU A 982 31.57 -1.26 -9.23
N PHE A 983 30.93 -0.65 -10.24
CA PHE A 983 30.20 0.61 -10.11
C PHE A 983 28.95 0.46 -9.22
N GLU A 984 28.08 -0.51 -9.52
CA GLU A 984 26.89 -0.81 -8.69
C GLU A 984 27.30 -1.13 -7.24
N GLY A 985 28.31 -2.01 -7.08
CA GLY A 985 28.85 -2.44 -5.80
C GLY A 985 29.57 -1.34 -5.01
N LEU A 986 29.88 -0.18 -5.61
CA LEU A 986 30.38 1.00 -4.91
C LEU A 986 29.23 1.94 -4.51
N ILE A 987 28.27 2.19 -5.39
CA ILE A 987 27.15 3.11 -5.13
C ILE A 987 26.21 2.55 -4.06
N THR A 988 25.94 1.25 -4.04
CA THR A 988 25.02 0.63 -3.08
C THR A 988 25.48 0.69 -1.61
N GLU A 989 26.72 1.08 -1.31
CA GLU A 989 27.14 1.37 0.08
C GLU A 989 26.60 2.70 0.61
N PHE A 990 26.30 3.64 -0.30
CA PHE A 990 25.87 5.01 0.01
C PHE A 990 24.38 5.25 -0.24
N THR A 991 23.65 4.27 -0.79
CA THR A 991 22.26 4.45 -1.25
C THR A 991 21.52 3.12 -1.19
N SER A 992 20.21 3.17 -0.91
CA SER A 992 19.34 2.00 -0.83
C SER A 992 19.44 1.12 -2.08
N ASN A 993 19.80 -0.16 -1.89
CA ASN A 993 19.92 -1.23 -2.88
C ASN A 993 18.86 -1.14 -4.01
N VAL A 994 17.59 -1.02 -3.64
CA VAL A 994 16.44 -0.96 -4.56
C VAL A 994 16.40 0.35 -5.34
N GLY A 995 16.79 1.47 -4.69
CA GLY A 995 16.90 2.78 -5.32
C GLY A 995 18.03 2.85 -6.36
N VAL A 996 19.16 2.17 -6.12
CA VAL A 996 20.24 2.06 -7.11
C VAL A 996 19.75 1.29 -8.34
N ALA A 997 19.22 0.08 -8.14
CA ALA A 997 18.69 -0.75 -9.23
C ALA A 997 17.57 -0.07 -10.05
N ASN A 998 16.72 0.75 -9.39
CA ASN A 998 15.70 1.55 -10.06
C ASN A 998 16.27 2.62 -11.02
N ILE A 999 17.51 3.08 -10.82
CA ILE A 999 18.19 4.09 -11.64
C ILE A 999 19.05 3.42 -12.72
N THR A 1000 19.81 2.39 -12.36
CA THR A 1000 20.89 1.86 -13.21
C THR A 1000 20.41 0.79 -14.20
N LEU A 1001 19.47 -0.08 -13.81
CA LEU A 1001 19.00 -1.16 -14.69
C LEU A 1001 18.32 -0.68 -16.00
N PRO A 1002 17.50 0.40 -16.03
CA PRO A 1002 16.95 0.92 -17.29
C PRO A 1002 18.02 1.47 -18.24
N VAL A 1003 19.12 1.99 -17.71
CA VAL A 1003 20.28 2.46 -18.50
C VAL A 1003 21.06 1.28 -19.05
N ILE A 1004 21.37 0.29 -18.20
CA ILE A 1004 22.08 -0.94 -18.59
C ILE A 1004 21.30 -1.72 -19.66
N ALA A 1005 19.96 -1.74 -19.59
CA ALA A 1005 19.11 -2.36 -20.61
C ALA A 1005 19.32 -1.75 -22.00
N GLN A 1006 19.30 -0.42 -22.13
CA GLN A 1006 19.44 0.24 -23.45
C GLN A 1006 20.88 0.35 -23.94
N MET A 1007 21.88 0.31 -23.06
CA MET A 1007 23.30 0.18 -23.45
C MET A 1007 23.57 -1.08 -24.30
N VAL A 1008 22.70 -2.07 -24.21
CA VAL A 1008 22.86 -3.41 -24.77
C VAL A 1008 22.01 -3.66 -26.03
N ASN A 1009 20.93 -2.89 -26.24
CA ASN A 1009 19.92 -3.11 -27.29
C ASN A 1009 20.27 -2.49 -28.65
N HIS A 1010 20.00 -3.22 -29.74
CA HIS A 1010 20.06 -2.69 -31.11
C HIS A 1010 18.82 -1.82 -31.42
N ILE A 1011 19.02 -0.67 -32.06
CA ILE A 1011 17.93 0.27 -32.38
C ILE A 1011 18.06 0.72 -33.84
N GLU A 1012 17.26 0.12 -34.71
CA GLU A 1012 17.21 0.39 -36.15
C GLU A 1012 16.16 1.47 -36.46
N ASN A 1013 16.57 2.59 -37.04
CA ASN A 1013 15.68 3.71 -37.41
C ASN A 1013 15.74 3.93 -38.93
N TYR A 1014 14.61 3.73 -39.63
CA TYR A 1014 14.51 3.79 -41.10
C TYR A 1014 14.72 5.18 -41.74
N LEU A 1015 15.00 6.24 -40.97
CA LEU A 1015 14.97 7.62 -41.46
C LEU A 1015 16.07 8.56 -40.90
N SER A 1016 17.32 8.08 -40.77
CA SER A 1016 18.51 8.96 -40.71
C SER A 1016 19.80 8.18 -40.99
N VAL A 1017 20.79 8.82 -41.62
CA VAL A 1017 22.05 8.18 -42.08
C VAL A 1017 23.11 8.09 -40.97
N PHE A 1018 22.70 7.80 -39.72
CA PHE A 1018 23.59 7.55 -38.59
C PHE A 1018 23.21 6.23 -37.91
N GLN A 1019 24.03 5.19 -38.16
CA GLN A 1019 23.83 3.87 -37.60
C GLN A 1019 24.01 3.89 -36.07
N CYS A 1020 22.95 3.61 -35.32
CA CYS A 1020 22.96 3.52 -33.87
C CYS A 1020 23.54 2.16 -33.42
N VAL A 1021 24.87 2.05 -33.43
CA VAL A 1021 25.60 0.79 -33.21
C VAL A 1021 25.57 0.37 -31.73
N ALA A 1022 24.82 -0.69 -31.44
CA ALA A 1022 24.72 -1.30 -30.11
C ALA A 1022 25.79 -2.36 -29.83
N MET A 1023 25.89 -2.80 -28.57
CA MET A 1023 26.87 -3.82 -28.16
C MET A 1023 26.55 -5.24 -28.61
N GLU A 1024 25.29 -5.53 -29.00
CA GLU A 1024 24.82 -6.86 -29.43
C GLU A 1024 25.06 -7.99 -28.39
N ILE A 1025 25.12 -7.61 -27.11
CA ILE A 1025 25.17 -8.52 -25.95
C ILE A 1025 23.72 -8.87 -25.56
N HIS A 1026 23.44 -10.00 -24.92
CA HIS A 1026 22.08 -10.28 -24.43
C HIS A 1026 21.74 -9.38 -23.21
N PRO A 1027 20.58 -8.69 -23.12
CA PRO A 1027 20.29 -7.73 -22.04
C PRO A 1027 20.48 -8.27 -20.60
N MET A 1028 20.01 -9.49 -20.34
CA MET A 1028 20.23 -10.19 -19.05
C MET A 1028 21.70 -10.29 -18.63
N TYR A 1029 22.66 -10.30 -19.58
CA TYR A 1029 24.09 -10.53 -19.33
C TYR A 1029 24.73 -9.47 -18.43
N LEU A 1030 24.23 -8.22 -18.50
CA LEU A 1030 24.68 -7.14 -17.62
C LEU A 1030 23.64 -6.80 -16.55
N MET A 1031 22.34 -6.89 -16.86
CA MET A 1031 21.29 -6.52 -15.92
C MET A 1031 21.23 -7.44 -14.69
N ILE A 1032 21.39 -8.77 -14.85
CA ILE A 1032 21.30 -9.69 -13.71
C ILE A 1032 22.49 -9.50 -12.75
N PRO A 1033 23.76 -9.49 -13.21
CA PRO A 1033 24.89 -9.15 -12.34
C PRO A 1033 24.79 -7.80 -11.66
N ALA A 1034 24.36 -6.75 -12.37
CA ALA A 1034 24.13 -5.44 -11.78
C ALA A 1034 23.10 -5.49 -10.64
N THR A 1035 22.01 -6.24 -10.82
CA THR A 1035 20.97 -6.47 -9.80
C THR A 1035 21.50 -7.14 -8.54
N LEU A 1036 22.39 -8.11 -8.70
CA LEU A 1036 22.98 -8.88 -7.62
C LEU A 1036 24.00 -8.03 -6.86
N MET A 1037 24.84 -7.29 -7.58
CA MET A 1037 25.76 -6.30 -7.01
C MET A 1037 25.02 -5.17 -6.27
N CYS A 1038 23.85 -4.73 -6.74
CA CYS A 1038 22.95 -3.83 -6.01
C CYS A 1038 22.45 -4.39 -4.67
N SER A 1039 22.59 -5.67 -4.37
CA SER A 1039 22.37 -6.19 -3.01
C SER A 1039 23.62 -6.20 -2.13
N PHE A 1040 24.83 -6.17 -2.71
CA PHE A 1040 26.10 -6.46 -2.04
C PHE A 1040 26.75 -5.23 -1.35
N SER A 1041 26.03 -4.59 -0.42
CA SER A 1041 26.61 -3.60 0.52
C SER A 1041 27.01 -4.22 1.86
N PHE A 1042 28.27 -4.03 2.24
CA PHE A 1042 28.89 -4.67 3.40
C PHE A 1042 29.73 -3.73 4.28
N ARG A 1043 30.13 -2.55 3.77
CA ARG A 1043 31.11 -1.66 4.39
C ARG A 1043 30.47 -0.59 5.27
N LEU A 1044 29.29 -0.09 4.93
CA LEU A 1044 28.64 1.00 5.68
C LEU A 1044 27.37 0.56 6.42
N PRO A 1045 27.09 1.11 7.64
CA PRO A 1045 25.86 0.80 8.38
C PRO A 1045 24.61 1.32 7.68
N VAL A 1046 24.76 2.37 6.86
CA VAL A 1046 23.66 3.01 6.12
C VAL A 1046 23.28 2.24 4.87
N GLY A 1047 24.22 1.52 4.25
CA GLY A 1047 24.01 0.83 2.97
C GLY A 1047 22.98 -0.30 3.04
N THR A 1048 22.96 -1.09 4.12
CA THR A 1048 21.89 -2.08 4.35
C THR A 1048 21.38 -2.09 5.80
N PRO A 1049 20.06 -2.34 6.03
CA PRO A 1049 19.54 -2.50 7.38
C PRO A 1049 20.18 -3.65 8.20
N PRO A 1050 20.56 -4.82 7.64
CA PRO A 1050 21.43 -5.78 8.30
C PRO A 1050 22.68 -5.16 8.95
N ASN A 1051 23.42 -4.33 8.19
CA ASN A 1051 24.61 -3.65 8.69
C ASN A 1051 24.25 -2.67 9.84
N ALA A 1052 23.16 -1.91 9.71
CA ALA A 1052 22.67 -1.03 10.78
C ALA A 1052 22.32 -1.80 12.07
N ILE A 1053 21.59 -2.92 11.96
CA ILE A 1053 21.15 -3.73 13.10
C ILE A 1053 22.36 -4.24 13.89
N ILE A 1054 23.38 -4.78 13.22
CA ILE A 1054 24.57 -5.30 13.91
C ILE A 1054 25.47 -4.19 14.47
N THR A 1055 25.52 -3.03 13.82
CA THR A 1055 26.21 -1.84 14.33
C THR A 1055 25.59 -1.36 15.65
N ILE A 1056 24.26 -1.25 15.70
CA ILE A 1056 23.52 -0.79 16.87
C ILE A 1056 23.57 -1.83 18.00
N ALA A 1057 23.17 -3.08 17.72
CA ALA A 1057 23.06 -4.11 18.75
C ALA A 1057 24.42 -4.63 19.24
N GLY A 1058 25.45 -4.57 18.40
CA GLY A 1058 26.81 -5.00 18.74
C GLY A 1058 27.75 -3.89 19.19
N HIS A 1059 27.34 -2.62 19.18
CA HIS A 1059 28.25 -1.48 19.37
C HIS A 1059 29.50 -1.54 18.46
N ILE A 1060 29.31 -1.90 17.18
CA ILE A 1060 30.41 -2.05 16.22
C ILE A 1060 30.75 -0.68 15.60
N PRO A 1061 31.95 -0.11 15.83
CA PRO A 1061 32.32 1.18 15.23
C PRO A 1061 32.49 1.06 13.71
N THR A 1062 32.03 2.09 12.98
CA THR A 1062 31.96 2.12 11.51
C THR A 1062 33.27 1.76 10.81
N SER A 1063 34.42 2.19 11.35
CA SER A 1063 35.75 1.86 10.80
C SER A 1063 36.03 0.35 10.73
N TRP A 1064 35.52 -0.42 11.68
CA TRP A 1064 35.63 -1.89 11.69
C TRP A 1064 34.66 -2.57 10.73
N LEU A 1065 33.49 -1.98 10.48
CA LEU A 1065 32.56 -2.48 9.46
C LEU A 1065 33.11 -2.24 8.05
N ILE A 1066 33.71 -1.06 7.79
CA ILE A 1066 34.38 -0.77 6.51
C ILE A 1066 35.49 -1.80 6.25
N ALA A 1067 36.40 -1.99 7.22
CA ALA A 1067 37.48 -2.97 7.10
C ALA A 1067 36.98 -4.42 6.97
N GLY A 1068 35.87 -4.76 7.64
CA GLY A 1068 35.22 -6.06 7.56
C GLY A 1068 34.53 -6.33 6.21
N GLY A 1069 33.89 -5.31 5.64
CA GLY A 1069 33.08 -5.41 4.43
C GLY A 1069 33.86 -5.36 3.12
N CYS A 1070 35.10 -4.85 3.14
CA CYS A 1070 35.95 -4.81 1.94
C CYS A 1070 36.21 -6.20 1.34
N ALA A 1071 36.45 -7.22 2.17
CA ALA A 1071 36.70 -8.58 1.67
C ALA A 1071 35.44 -9.22 1.04
N PRO A 1072 34.26 -9.20 1.70
CA PRO A 1072 32.97 -9.53 1.07
C PRO A 1072 32.72 -8.85 -0.28
N ALA A 1073 32.88 -7.53 -0.36
CA ALA A 1073 32.64 -6.78 -1.60
C ALA A 1073 33.60 -7.21 -2.73
N ILE A 1074 34.85 -7.55 -2.41
CA ILE A 1074 35.84 -8.02 -3.39
C ILE A 1074 35.54 -9.44 -3.85
N TYR A 1075 35.28 -10.39 -2.94
CA TYR A 1075 35.01 -11.77 -3.38
C TYR A 1075 33.63 -11.93 -4.02
N SER A 1076 32.61 -11.16 -3.63
CA SER A 1076 31.31 -11.22 -4.31
C SER A 1076 31.40 -10.71 -5.75
N LEU A 1077 32.17 -9.64 -5.99
CA LEU A 1077 32.47 -9.13 -7.33
C LEU A 1077 33.22 -10.16 -8.18
N ILE A 1078 34.24 -10.83 -7.61
CA ILE A 1078 35.00 -11.88 -8.31
C ILE A 1078 34.11 -13.10 -8.62
N VAL A 1079 33.25 -13.50 -7.67
CA VAL A 1079 32.29 -14.59 -7.89
C VAL A 1079 31.32 -14.21 -9.00
N GLU A 1080 30.72 -13.02 -8.98
CA GLU A 1080 29.77 -12.59 -10.02
C GLU A 1080 30.39 -12.58 -11.43
N VAL A 1081 31.58 -11.96 -11.57
CA VAL A 1081 32.29 -11.81 -12.86
C VAL A 1081 32.79 -13.15 -13.43
N ILE A 1082 32.98 -14.19 -12.60
CA ILE A 1082 33.36 -15.54 -13.07
C ILE A 1082 32.12 -16.43 -13.25
N PHE A 1083 31.18 -16.38 -12.30
CA PHE A 1083 30.08 -17.33 -12.21
C PHE A 1083 28.94 -16.99 -13.17
N PHE A 1084 28.64 -15.70 -13.38
CA PHE A 1084 27.57 -15.33 -14.31
C PHE A 1084 27.93 -15.66 -15.78
N PRO A 1085 29.13 -15.33 -16.31
CA PRO A 1085 29.51 -15.71 -17.69
C PRO A 1085 29.65 -17.22 -17.94
N THR A 1086 29.67 -18.05 -16.89
CA THR A 1086 29.82 -19.51 -17.00
C THR A 1086 28.51 -20.25 -16.70
N TRP A 1087 27.93 -20.07 -15.52
CA TRP A 1087 26.67 -20.70 -15.12
C TRP A 1087 25.44 -19.91 -15.57
N GLY A 1088 25.43 -18.59 -15.37
CA GLY A 1088 24.31 -17.73 -15.78
C GLY A 1088 24.04 -17.81 -17.29
N VAL A 1089 25.09 -17.76 -18.10
CA VAL A 1089 25.00 -17.93 -19.56
C VAL A 1089 24.48 -19.30 -19.97
N PHE A 1090 24.80 -20.36 -19.21
CA PHE A 1090 24.29 -21.70 -19.45
C PHE A 1090 22.80 -21.84 -19.08
N VAL A 1091 22.38 -21.33 -17.91
CA VAL A 1091 21.00 -21.44 -17.42
C VAL A 1091 20.03 -20.63 -18.28
N TYR A 1092 20.36 -19.39 -18.63
CA TYR A 1092 19.47 -18.53 -19.41
C TYR A 1092 19.62 -18.71 -20.94
N GLY A 1093 20.58 -19.51 -21.41
CA GLY A 1093 20.81 -19.75 -22.86
C GLY A 1093 21.38 -18.57 -23.64
N ILE A 1094 21.84 -17.52 -22.96
CA ILE A 1094 22.10 -16.17 -23.50
C ILE A 1094 23.42 -16.01 -24.26
N LYS A 1095 23.75 -16.97 -25.14
CA LYS A 1095 24.95 -16.91 -26.01
C LYS A 1095 24.77 -16.02 -27.23
N ASP A 1096 23.57 -15.98 -27.78
CA ASP A 1096 23.25 -15.30 -29.04
C ASP A 1096 22.36 -14.07 -28.78
N PHE A 1097 22.47 -13.03 -29.64
CA PHE A 1097 21.61 -11.85 -29.54
C PHE A 1097 20.19 -12.14 -30.06
N PRO A 1098 19.15 -12.07 -29.21
CA PRO A 1098 17.83 -12.60 -29.53
C PRO A 1098 17.07 -11.66 -30.48
N ALA A 1099 16.21 -12.23 -31.31
CA ALA A 1099 15.48 -11.47 -32.33
C ALA A 1099 14.57 -10.36 -31.73
N TRP A 1100 13.92 -10.63 -30.59
CA TRP A 1100 13.07 -9.66 -29.90
C TRP A 1100 13.84 -8.45 -29.35
N ALA A 1101 15.15 -8.57 -29.08
CA ALA A 1101 15.98 -7.44 -28.63
C ALA A 1101 16.48 -6.55 -29.80
N ARG A 1102 16.17 -6.89 -31.05
CA ARG A 1102 16.51 -6.07 -32.24
C ARG A 1102 15.50 -4.96 -32.50
N TYR A 1103 14.29 -5.09 -31.96
CA TYR A 1103 13.14 -4.25 -32.27
C TYR A 1103 12.41 -3.80 -30.99
N VAL A 1104 12.99 -2.84 -30.27
CA VAL A 1104 12.24 -2.07 -29.28
C VAL A 1104 11.21 -1.22 -30.04
N GLN A 1105 9.94 -1.64 -30.06
CA GLN A 1105 8.88 -0.86 -30.68
C GLN A 1105 8.72 0.49 -29.95
N VAL A 1106 9.16 1.56 -30.62
CA VAL A 1106 8.66 2.91 -30.32
C VAL A 1106 7.24 2.98 -30.87
N GLU A 1107 6.23 3.08 -30.00
CA GLU A 1107 4.84 3.31 -30.42
C GLU A 1107 4.75 4.66 -31.16
N ASN A 1108 4.80 4.61 -32.49
CA ASN A 1108 4.71 5.77 -33.35
C ASN A 1108 3.31 6.39 -33.27
N ASN A 1109 3.13 7.36 -32.37
CA ASN A 1109 1.99 8.28 -32.36
C ASN A 1109 2.03 9.29 -33.53
N THR A 1110 2.57 8.89 -34.69
CA THR A 1110 2.70 9.69 -35.92
C THR A 1110 1.40 9.76 -36.71
N ASN A 1111 0.28 10.00 -36.01
CA ASN A 1111 -1.02 10.38 -36.56
C ASN A 1111 -1.42 11.82 -36.15
N VAL A 1112 -0.49 12.59 -35.59
CA VAL A 1112 -0.66 14.02 -35.25
C VAL A 1112 0.35 14.86 -36.04
N LEU A 1113 0.29 14.76 -37.37
CA LEU A 1113 1.00 15.66 -38.29
C LEU A 1113 0.30 15.76 -39.66
N HIS A 1114 -1.02 15.96 -39.63
CA HIS A 1114 -1.82 16.53 -40.73
C HIS A 1114 -3.06 17.25 -40.19
#